data_AF-A0A7W0NVD4-F1
#
_entry.id   AF-A0A7W0NVD4-F1
#
_cell.length_a   1.000
_cell.length_b   1.000
_cell.length_c   1.000
_cell.angle_alpha   90.00
_cell.angle_beta   90.00
_cell.angle_gamma   90.00
#
_symmetry.space_group_name_H-M   'P 1'
#
loop_
_entity.id
_entity.type
_entity.pdbx_description
1 polymer ?
#
loop_
_entity_poly.entity_id
_entity_poly.type
_entity_poly.pdbx_seq_one_letter_code
_entity_poly.pdbx_strand_id
1 'polypeptide(L)'
;MTDTSATQMGRMFAFNADVMATVYTQTNYDPFQIKVQRLGVIVYSPTAQTYTNLELDTQASIRVGFVVTAVKMADFNRDGFDDLVVNYAKPNGQSAIQIINAKNVNAFAEGLIARGENLQTVNMGIYRITGGDGNPEIVGVDTMTVGDFNGDGKLEIIGVISGEVGEGVGLQLVVHTVDEKTLQISDAKYFTLFGDTIGDPLPTPLSQIAAAVGRFTTTTHDQLLVSHAVNGGVARVRLIDFDPATFRPQELSLWSSDNTIKTGRYGVFDWTGLLKLRVGRINWSSQYDQAVLLHGNNYHRVAGSSSYEFTLSNLAISPADFSIREQSNFKTGDNYGTMHDIALGNFDNRTRDPLNPNQTERNPNLQVSLLTTDASGYTANVAIFNVDPVTSALNQFSTYSLLQEAPQHNLRFIAGDMQGRSMRFGEPTKITINGTAQPTVVAAAPPMHVDFMAPIGEKQAKVLNVSAIPNNFYTSYETEEKKSNQSSTTHTTSWSFGAKEKIGASFQVGSLKSSGVKFSDTFTAAQALKGSIENTHGTYASKGFDISQETEFSDQLWFSQSRFNIYIYPVIGQTVCPAKKADENGNCADSDKVPLTIQFSGPDIISSTTMAANIVEWYQPPWEYGNIFSYPSSYAQLQQIYPDINKLSTDVTFATDENTFAINTNWDTNTKDSERSSLNQNYSFENDFSVQDATGIKGVDVTTISGEFDTSGSFGFNDLNKSTTTLGKSAGIGVHKPGTFLDSPNYNYSVTPYHLRSDETGRFG
;
A
#
# COMPACT_ATOMS: atom_id res chain seq x y z
N MET A 1 -2.29 -29.69 35.59
CA MET A 1 -1.97 -30.12 34.21
C MET A 1 -2.24 -28.91 33.36
N THR A 2 -1.21 -28.17 32.99
CA THR A 2 -1.33 -26.96 32.17
C THR A 2 -1.11 -27.39 30.73
N ASP A 3 -2.20 -27.67 30.02
CA ASP A 3 -2.13 -27.74 28.57
C ASP A 3 -1.80 -26.32 28.09
N THR A 4 -0.60 -26.11 27.56
CA THR A 4 -0.22 -24.82 26.96
C THR A 4 -0.69 -24.82 25.53
N SER A 5 -1.43 -23.79 25.14
CA SER A 5 -1.79 -23.54 23.75
C SER A 5 -1.38 -22.14 23.34
N ALA A 6 -0.99 -22.03 22.08
CA ALA A 6 -0.72 -20.76 21.45
C ALA A 6 -1.28 -20.77 20.04
N THR A 7 -1.96 -19.69 19.68
CA THR A 7 -2.70 -19.58 18.42
C THR A 7 -2.13 -18.43 17.60
N GLN A 8 -2.20 -18.56 16.28
CA GLN A 8 -1.96 -17.48 15.31
C GLN A 8 -2.98 -17.57 14.19
N MET A 9 -3.11 -16.48 13.45
CA MET A 9 -3.90 -16.43 12.23
C MET A 9 -3.02 -15.94 11.09
N GLY A 10 -3.25 -16.49 9.89
CA GLY A 10 -2.50 -16.15 8.70
C GLY A 10 -2.99 -16.95 7.50
N ARG A 11 -2.45 -16.65 6.33
CA ARG A 11 -2.83 -17.26 5.05
C ARG A 11 -1.88 -18.39 4.68
N MET A 12 -2.04 -19.56 5.28
CA MET A 12 -1.21 -20.75 5.01
C MET A 12 -1.64 -21.56 3.77
N PHE A 13 -2.88 -21.38 3.33
CA PHE A 13 -3.46 -22.10 2.19
C PHE A 13 -4.07 -21.10 1.19
N ALA A 14 -4.27 -21.56 -0.06
CA ALA A 14 -4.91 -20.82 -1.14
C ALA A 14 -6.43 -20.69 -0.94
N PHE A 15 -6.83 -20.22 0.23
CA PHE A 15 -8.18 -19.80 0.56
C PHE A 15 -8.30 -18.27 0.46
N ASN A 16 -9.53 -17.81 0.36
CA ASN A 16 -9.81 -16.38 0.41
C ASN A 16 -9.65 -15.83 1.84
N ALA A 17 -9.83 -16.67 2.85
CA ALA A 17 -9.76 -16.32 4.27
C ALA A 17 -8.51 -16.88 4.96
N ASP A 18 -8.14 -16.28 6.08
CA ASP A 18 -7.08 -16.77 6.94
C ASP A 18 -7.48 -18.06 7.66
N VAL A 19 -6.48 -18.88 7.98
CA VAL A 19 -6.65 -20.06 8.84
C VAL A 19 -6.27 -19.74 10.27
N MET A 20 -6.86 -20.47 11.21
CA MET A 20 -6.46 -20.42 12.61
C MET A 20 -5.54 -21.60 12.92
N ALA A 21 -4.29 -21.32 13.25
CA ALA A 21 -3.29 -22.33 13.62
C ALA A 21 -3.08 -22.33 15.13
N THR A 22 -3.36 -23.45 15.79
CA THR A 22 -3.19 -23.64 17.23
C THR A 22 -2.20 -24.75 17.52
N VAL A 23 -1.13 -24.40 18.20
CA VAL A 23 -0.21 -25.37 18.79
C VAL A 23 -0.75 -25.78 20.14
N TYR A 24 -0.76 -27.08 20.42
CA TYR A 24 -1.30 -27.65 21.64
C TYR A 24 -0.36 -28.70 22.22
N THR A 25 -0.38 -28.80 23.54
CA THR A 25 0.18 -29.94 24.27
C THR A 25 -0.97 -30.76 24.83
N GLN A 26 -0.97 -32.06 24.62
CA GLN A 26 -1.97 -32.97 25.19
C GLN A 26 -1.29 -33.99 26.11
N THR A 27 -1.79 -34.13 27.33
CA THR A 27 -1.37 -35.20 28.23
C THR A 27 -2.43 -36.30 28.26
N ASN A 28 -2.09 -37.49 27.74
CA ASN A 28 -2.92 -38.69 27.80
C ASN A 28 -2.38 -39.67 28.85
N TYR A 29 -3.29 -40.42 29.46
CA TYR A 29 -2.95 -41.58 30.28
C TYR A 29 -3.13 -42.83 29.44
N ASP A 30 -2.04 -43.59 29.26
CA ASP A 30 -2.10 -44.95 28.71
C ASP A 30 -2.82 -45.87 29.73
N PRO A 31 -3.49 -46.98 29.33
CA PRO A 31 -4.01 -48.03 30.22
C PRO A 31 -3.09 -48.49 31.37
N PHE A 32 -1.77 -48.29 31.26
CA PHE A 32 -0.79 -48.57 32.33
C PHE A 32 -0.49 -47.38 33.26
N GLN A 33 -1.27 -46.30 33.19
CA GLN A 33 -1.08 -45.02 33.89
C GLN A 33 0.22 -44.28 33.59
N ILE A 34 0.87 -44.59 32.48
CA ILE A 34 2.02 -43.83 31.98
C ILE A 34 1.49 -42.55 31.34
N LYS A 35 2.01 -41.40 31.80
CA LYS A 35 1.74 -40.10 31.15
C LYS A 35 2.45 -40.07 29.80
N VAL A 36 1.67 -39.99 28.73
CA VAL A 36 2.15 -39.73 27.38
C VAL A 36 1.81 -38.30 27.04
N GLN A 37 2.80 -37.53 26.63
CA GLN A 37 2.60 -36.15 26.22
C GLN A 37 2.85 -36.00 24.73
N ARG A 38 1.95 -35.27 24.08
CA ARG A 38 1.98 -34.99 22.65
C ARG A 38 2.08 -33.49 22.44
N LEU A 39 2.96 -33.08 21.54
CA LEU A 39 2.99 -31.76 20.97
C LEU A 39 2.44 -31.84 19.56
N GLY A 40 1.45 -31.02 19.23
CA GLY A 40 0.88 -30.98 17.89
C GLY A 40 0.40 -29.61 17.49
N VAL A 41 0.03 -29.51 16.22
CA VAL A 41 -0.57 -28.33 15.61
C VAL A 41 -1.89 -28.72 14.97
N ILE A 42 -2.93 -27.95 15.21
CA ILE A 42 -4.21 -28.02 14.52
C ILE A 42 -4.37 -26.72 13.72
N VAL A 43 -4.69 -26.85 12.44
CA VAL A 43 -5.06 -25.72 11.59
C VAL A 43 -6.51 -25.87 11.18
N TYR A 44 -7.33 -24.88 11.54
CA TYR A 44 -8.74 -24.80 11.18
C TYR A 44 -8.96 -23.81 10.04
N SER A 45 -9.70 -24.24 9.03
CA SER A 45 -10.16 -23.38 7.93
C SER A 45 -11.62 -22.99 8.15
N PRO A 46 -11.93 -21.69 8.35
CA PRO A 46 -13.30 -21.21 8.43
C PRO A 46 -14.08 -21.46 7.13
N THR A 47 -13.40 -21.31 5.98
CA THR A 47 -14.00 -21.52 4.66
C THR A 47 -14.35 -22.98 4.41
N ALA A 48 -13.45 -23.90 4.75
CA ALA A 48 -13.69 -25.34 4.55
C ALA A 48 -14.46 -25.99 5.71
N GLN A 49 -14.64 -25.27 6.83
CA GLN A 49 -15.24 -25.76 8.07
C GLN A 49 -14.64 -27.10 8.56
N THR A 50 -13.35 -27.28 8.33
CA THR A 50 -12.61 -28.50 8.69
C THR A 50 -11.24 -28.13 9.27
N TYR A 51 -10.60 -29.10 9.91
CA TYR A 51 -9.26 -28.95 10.43
C TYR A 51 -8.32 -30.01 9.87
N THR A 52 -7.04 -29.68 9.82
CA THR A 52 -5.94 -30.61 9.61
C THR A 52 -5.00 -30.53 10.81
N ASN A 53 -4.29 -31.61 11.10
CA ASN A 53 -3.41 -31.67 12.25
C ASN A 53 -2.07 -32.33 11.91
N LEU A 54 -1.06 -31.98 12.70
CA LEU A 54 0.28 -32.57 12.64
C LEU A 54 0.78 -32.80 14.06
N GLU A 55 1.21 -34.02 14.34
CA GLU A 55 1.93 -34.34 15.58
C GLU A 55 3.42 -34.07 15.37
N LEU A 56 4.01 -33.22 16.21
CA LEU A 56 5.42 -32.81 16.10
C LEU A 56 6.34 -33.74 16.89
N ASP A 57 5.96 -34.06 18.12
CA ASP A 57 6.77 -34.87 19.03
C ASP A 57 5.84 -35.59 20.03
N THR A 58 6.23 -36.81 20.41
CA THR A 58 5.51 -37.67 21.35
C THR A 58 6.51 -38.25 22.33
N GLN A 59 6.28 -38.04 23.63
CA GLN A 59 7.19 -38.53 24.68
C GLN A 59 6.42 -39.32 25.74
N ALA A 60 6.98 -40.46 26.15
CA ALA A 60 6.42 -41.33 27.18
C ALA A 60 7.20 -41.19 28.50
N SER A 61 6.48 -41.16 29.62
CA SER A 61 7.01 -41.32 30.99
C SER A 61 7.89 -40.19 31.54
N ILE A 62 7.35 -38.97 31.68
CA ILE A 62 8.12 -37.82 32.20
C ILE A 62 7.29 -37.00 33.20
N ARG A 63 7.97 -36.44 34.22
CA ARG A 63 7.35 -35.54 35.22
C ARG A 63 7.12 -34.12 34.69
N VAL A 64 7.72 -33.76 33.56
CA VAL A 64 7.79 -32.40 33.00
C VAL A 64 7.18 -32.38 31.60
N GLY A 65 6.32 -31.38 31.37
CA GLY A 65 5.59 -31.07 30.14
C GLY A 65 6.43 -30.74 28.92
N PHE A 66 5.89 -30.94 27.71
CA PHE A 66 6.18 -29.97 26.65
C PHE A 66 5.64 -28.59 27.09
N VAL A 67 6.36 -27.52 26.76
CA VAL A 67 5.91 -26.16 27.00
C VAL A 67 6.02 -25.38 25.70
N VAL A 68 4.89 -24.92 25.17
CA VAL A 68 4.88 -24.01 24.02
C VAL A 68 5.17 -22.60 24.55
N THR A 69 6.24 -21.99 24.06
CA THR A 69 6.73 -20.70 24.59
C THR A 69 6.27 -19.54 23.72
N ALA A 70 6.40 -19.69 22.39
CA ALA A 70 5.93 -18.70 21.44
C ALA A 70 5.62 -19.31 20.07
N VAL A 71 4.73 -18.65 19.33
CA VAL A 71 4.34 -19.02 17.96
C VAL A 71 4.14 -17.76 17.12
N LYS A 72 4.51 -17.81 15.84
CA LYS A 72 4.26 -16.74 14.86
C LYS A 72 3.98 -17.32 13.49
N MET A 73 3.22 -16.60 12.69
CA MET A 73 2.99 -16.92 11.29
C MET A 73 3.62 -15.85 10.41
N ALA A 74 4.34 -16.28 9.39
CA ALA A 74 4.92 -15.41 8.36
C ALA A 74 5.34 -16.24 7.14
N ASP A 75 5.57 -15.60 6.01
CA ASP A 75 5.96 -16.26 4.76
C ASP A 75 7.48 -16.39 4.66
N PHE A 76 8.03 -17.48 5.22
CA PHE A 76 9.48 -17.68 5.31
C PHE A 76 10.08 -18.21 4.00
N ASN A 77 9.29 -18.90 3.18
CA ASN A 77 9.73 -19.43 1.89
C ASN A 77 9.43 -18.49 0.70
N ARG A 78 8.78 -17.35 0.95
CA ARG A 78 8.38 -16.32 -0.03
C ARG A 78 7.49 -16.87 -1.14
N ASP A 79 6.66 -17.87 -0.84
CA ASP A 79 5.67 -18.40 -1.79
C ASP A 79 4.34 -17.63 -1.76
N GLY A 80 4.25 -16.64 -0.87
CA GLY A 80 3.08 -15.81 -0.66
C GLY A 80 2.09 -16.36 0.38
N PHE A 81 2.39 -17.51 0.98
CA PHE A 81 1.61 -18.12 2.06
C PHE A 81 2.39 -18.13 3.36
N ASP A 82 1.69 -17.99 4.48
CA ASP A 82 2.33 -18.00 5.80
C ASP A 82 2.64 -19.42 6.27
N ASP A 83 3.87 -19.62 6.73
CA ASP A 83 4.26 -20.75 7.54
C ASP A 83 4.17 -20.41 9.03
N LEU A 84 3.97 -21.42 9.87
CA LEU A 84 3.93 -21.31 11.31
C LEU A 84 5.30 -21.66 11.90
N VAL A 85 5.95 -20.72 12.57
CA VAL A 85 7.11 -21.01 13.43
C VAL A 85 6.64 -21.27 14.86
N VAL A 86 7.16 -22.34 15.46
CA VAL A 86 6.85 -22.78 16.81
C VAL A 86 8.14 -22.88 17.62
N ASN A 87 8.16 -22.24 18.79
CA ASN A 87 9.21 -22.40 19.78
C ASN A 87 8.64 -23.14 20.99
N TYR A 88 9.30 -24.22 21.39
CA TYR A 88 8.84 -25.09 22.45
C TYR A 88 9.99 -25.70 23.25
N ALA A 89 9.74 -25.98 24.52
CA ALA A 89 10.63 -26.77 25.37
C ALA A 89 10.19 -28.23 25.35
N LYS A 90 11.15 -29.13 25.17
CA LYS A 90 10.98 -30.57 25.27
C LYS A 90 11.04 -31.01 26.74
N PRO A 91 10.39 -32.12 27.10
CA PRO A 91 10.42 -32.67 28.46
C PRO A 91 11.81 -32.96 29.04
N ASN A 92 12.82 -33.15 28.19
CA ASN A 92 14.21 -33.37 28.59
C ASN A 92 14.97 -32.06 28.92
N GLY A 93 14.28 -30.91 28.87
CA GLY A 93 14.82 -29.58 29.14
C GLY A 93 15.38 -28.86 27.91
N GLN A 94 15.54 -29.53 26.76
CA GLN A 94 16.03 -28.90 25.54
C GLN A 94 14.96 -28.00 24.92
N SER A 95 15.33 -26.82 24.44
CA SER A 95 14.45 -25.97 23.64
C SER A 95 14.62 -26.28 22.15
N ALA A 96 13.54 -26.19 21.39
CA ALA A 96 13.52 -26.41 19.95
C ALA A 96 12.69 -25.32 19.27
N ILE A 97 13.12 -24.96 18.06
CA ILE A 97 12.37 -24.09 17.16
C ILE A 97 12.18 -24.81 15.82
N GLN A 98 10.99 -24.72 15.26
CA GLN A 98 10.62 -25.47 14.05
C GLN A 98 9.60 -24.70 13.22
N ILE A 99 9.69 -24.82 11.89
CA ILE A 99 8.72 -24.24 10.94
C ILE A 99 7.77 -25.34 10.47
N ILE A 100 6.50 -24.99 10.33
CA ILE A 100 5.42 -25.87 9.90
C ILE A 100 4.69 -25.17 8.77
N ASN A 101 4.57 -25.83 7.63
CA ASN A 101 3.91 -25.28 6.46
C ASN A 101 2.92 -26.25 5.82
N ALA A 102 2.09 -25.74 4.92
CA ALA A 102 1.21 -26.58 4.12
C ALA A 102 2.06 -27.50 3.24
N LYS A 103 1.71 -28.79 3.19
CA LYS A 103 2.36 -29.73 2.26
C LYS A 103 2.09 -29.33 0.80
N ASN A 104 0.88 -28.83 0.55
CA ASN A 104 0.45 -28.23 -0.71
C ASN A 104 -0.55 -27.12 -0.39
N VAL A 105 -0.19 -25.86 -0.67
CA VAL A 105 -1.03 -24.68 -0.37
C VAL A 105 -2.39 -24.73 -1.06
N ASN A 106 -2.50 -25.45 -2.19
CA ASN A 106 -3.75 -25.62 -2.94
C ASN A 106 -4.57 -26.83 -2.51
N ALA A 107 -4.08 -27.68 -1.61
CA ALA A 107 -4.73 -28.93 -1.21
C ALA A 107 -4.71 -29.12 0.31
N PHE A 108 -5.67 -28.49 1.00
CA PHE A 108 -5.81 -28.56 2.46
C PHE A 108 -5.86 -29.99 3.03
N ALA A 109 -6.45 -30.92 2.27
CA ALA A 109 -6.55 -32.33 2.66
C ALA A 109 -5.19 -33.05 2.71
N GLU A 110 -4.14 -32.54 2.04
CA GLU A 110 -2.80 -33.11 2.12
C GLU A 110 -2.09 -32.79 3.45
N GLY A 111 -2.63 -31.84 4.22
CA GLY A 111 -2.19 -31.50 5.57
C GLY A 111 -0.90 -30.69 5.63
N LEU A 112 -0.24 -30.81 6.78
CA LEU A 112 0.92 -29.99 7.16
C LEU A 112 2.20 -30.82 7.14
N ILE A 113 3.34 -30.14 7.03
CA ILE A 113 4.67 -30.73 7.18
C ILE A 113 5.54 -29.83 8.05
N ALA A 114 6.32 -30.44 8.95
CA ALA A 114 7.30 -29.73 9.77
C ALA A 114 8.70 -29.83 9.14
N ARG A 115 9.45 -28.73 9.19
CA ARG A 115 10.78 -28.57 8.57
C ARG A 115 11.71 -27.76 9.47
N GLY A 116 13.01 -27.94 9.25
CA GLY A 116 14.04 -27.08 9.84
C GLY A 116 14.08 -27.05 11.36
N GLU A 117 13.84 -28.19 12.03
CA GLU A 117 13.98 -28.26 13.48
C GLU A 117 15.43 -27.91 13.88
N ASN A 118 15.59 -26.85 14.66
CA ASN A 118 16.85 -26.49 15.28
C ASN A 118 16.73 -26.73 16.79
N LEU A 119 17.52 -27.68 17.29
CA LEU A 119 17.67 -27.94 18.72
C LEU A 119 18.61 -26.88 19.30
N GLN A 120 18.06 -26.03 20.17
CA GLN A 120 18.86 -24.98 20.77
C GLN A 120 19.80 -25.58 21.81
N THR A 121 21.09 -25.28 21.66
CA THR A 121 22.16 -25.77 22.55
C THR A 121 22.12 -25.08 23.91
N VAL A 122 21.50 -23.90 24.00
CA VAL A 122 21.25 -23.21 25.26
C VAL A 122 19.87 -23.62 25.74
N ASN A 123 19.78 -24.14 26.97
CA ASN A 123 18.52 -24.25 27.69
C ASN A 123 17.96 -22.85 27.83
N MET A 124 17.09 -22.43 26.89
CA MET A 124 16.41 -21.14 26.99
C MET A 124 15.51 -21.23 28.21
N GLY A 125 16.01 -20.57 29.26
CA GLY A 125 15.56 -20.54 30.63
C GLY A 125 15.15 -21.89 31.24
N ILE A 126 16.13 -22.56 31.84
CA ILE A 126 15.83 -23.26 33.09
C ILE A 126 16.36 -22.36 34.20
N TYR A 127 15.63 -21.30 34.51
CA TYR A 127 15.87 -20.63 35.78
C TYR A 127 15.26 -21.52 36.86
N ARG A 128 16.13 -22.17 37.65
CA ARG A 128 15.72 -22.85 38.89
C ARG A 128 15.20 -21.78 39.86
N ILE A 129 13.96 -21.33 39.70
CA ILE A 129 13.21 -20.91 40.87
C ILE A 129 13.00 -22.21 41.63
N THR A 130 13.77 -22.39 42.70
CA THR A 130 13.44 -23.41 43.68
C THR A 130 12.15 -22.91 44.29
N GLY A 131 11.01 -23.33 43.72
CA GLY A 131 9.77 -23.36 44.49
C GLY A 131 10.09 -24.04 45.81
N GLY A 132 9.45 -23.64 46.91
CA GLY A 132 9.72 -24.22 48.24
C GLY A 132 9.55 -25.76 48.30
N ASP A 133 9.13 -26.40 47.21
CA ASP A 133 8.98 -27.83 46.99
C ASP A 133 10.10 -28.51 46.17
N GLY A 134 11.08 -27.76 45.63
CA GLY A 134 12.22 -28.31 44.89
C GLY A 134 11.95 -28.70 43.43
N ASN A 135 10.83 -28.27 42.83
CA ASN A 135 10.54 -28.54 41.43
C ASN A 135 11.20 -27.50 40.49
N PRO A 136 11.82 -27.92 39.37
CA PRO A 136 12.38 -26.99 38.39
C PRO A 136 11.27 -26.29 37.60
N GLU A 137 11.30 -24.95 37.59
CA GLU A 137 10.44 -24.10 36.74
C GLU A 137 11.15 -23.88 35.38
N ILE A 138 10.42 -24.06 34.28
CA ILE A 138 10.93 -23.84 32.91
C ILE A 138 10.55 -22.41 32.51
N VAL A 139 11.56 -21.60 32.19
CA VAL A 139 11.48 -20.22 31.70
C VAL A 139 11.73 -20.23 30.18
N GLY A 140 10.68 -20.28 29.37
CA GLY A 140 10.80 -20.28 27.91
C GLY A 140 11.18 -18.91 27.32
N VAL A 141 11.21 -18.82 25.98
CA VAL A 141 11.17 -17.50 25.31
C VAL A 141 9.89 -16.78 25.71
N ASP A 142 10.03 -15.60 26.32
CA ASP A 142 8.89 -14.83 26.84
C ASP A 142 8.01 -14.30 25.71
N THR A 143 8.63 -13.94 24.58
CA THR A 143 7.94 -13.46 23.38
C THR A 143 8.78 -13.62 22.13
N MET A 144 8.12 -13.74 20.97
CA MET A 144 8.77 -13.91 19.67
C MET A 144 8.10 -13.01 18.63
N THR A 145 8.87 -12.50 17.69
CA THR A 145 8.40 -11.75 16.52
C THR A 145 9.17 -12.19 15.27
N VAL A 146 8.66 -11.80 14.10
CA VAL A 146 9.24 -12.11 12.79
C VAL A 146 9.21 -10.85 11.94
N GLY A 147 10.28 -10.55 11.21
CA GLY A 147 10.39 -9.37 10.35
C GLY A 147 11.67 -9.35 9.52
N ASP A 148 11.76 -8.44 8.57
CA ASP A 148 12.99 -8.18 7.80
C ASP A 148 13.80 -7.13 8.54
N PHE A 149 14.70 -7.56 9.42
CA PHE A 149 15.40 -6.65 10.32
C PHE A 149 16.70 -6.11 9.71
N ASN A 150 17.28 -6.78 8.71
CA ASN A 150 18.53 -6.35 8.06
C ASN A 150 18.31 -5.71 6.67
N GLY A 151 17.11 -5.75 6.11
CA GLY A 151 16.76 -5.15 4.82
C GLY A 151 17.14 -5.99 3.61
N ASP A 152 17.42 -7.27 3.78
CA ASP A 152 17.67 -8.20 2.67
C ASP A 152 16.36 -8.82 2.10
N GLY A 153 15.22 -8.40 2.67
CA GLY A 153 13.88 -8.84 2.34
C GLY A 153 13.51 -10.19 2.96
N LYS A 154 14.43 -10.88 3.64
CA LYS A 154 14.18 -12.19 4.26
C LYS A 154 13.66 -11.94 5.67
N LEU A 155 12.94 -12.93 6.17
CA LEU A 155 12.35 -12.84 7.49
C LEU A 155 13.27 -13.53 8.50
N GLU A 156 13.68 -12.77 9.51
CA GLU A 156 14.33 -13.31 10.69
C GLU A 156 13.34 -13.52 11.82
N ILE A 157 13.65 -14.48 12.68
CA ILE A 157 12.89 -14.77 13.89
C ILE A 157 13.67 -14.18 15.06
N ILE A 158 13.02 -13.29 15.82
CA ILE A 158 13.59 -12.71 17.04
C ILE A 158 12.77 -13.11 18.24
N GLY A 159 13.38 -13.87 19.14
CA GLY A 159 12.90 -14.10 20.50
C GLY A 159 13.46 -13.04 21.46
N VAL A 160 12.70 -12.69 22.49
CA VAL A 160 13.19 -11.89 23.62
C VAL A 160 13.05 -12.72 24.89
N ILE A 161 14.13 -12.80 25.65
CA ILE A 161 14.21 -13.53 26.91
C ILE A 161 14.74 -12.66 28.03
N SER A 162 14.37 -13.00 29.27
CA SER A 162 15.14 -12.61 30.45
C SER A 162 16.24 -13.63 30.72
N GLY A 163 17.48 -13.18 30.95
CA GLY A 163 18.64 -14.06 31.13
C GLY A 163 19.77 -13.42 31.93
N GLU A 164 20.77 -14.21 32.30
CA GLU A 164 21.98 -13.72 32.99
C GLU A 164 22.82 -12.85 32.05
N VAL A 165 23.17 -11.66 32.53
CA VAL A 165 23.99 -10.66 31.84
C VAL A 165 25.06 -10.17 32.81
N GLY A 166 26.27 -10.72 32.70
CA GLY A 166 27.35 -10.41 33.64
C GLY A 166 27.04 -10.92 35.06
N GLU A 167 27.03 -10.03 36.05
CA GLU A 167 26.66 -10.36 37.45
C GLU A 167 25.16 -10.19 37.76
N GLY A 168 24.31 -9.88 36.77
CA GLY A 168 22.88 -9.61 36.96
C GLY A 168 21.96 -10.33 35.98
N VAL A 169 20.66 -10.00 36.02
CA VAL A 169 19.63 -10.47 35.07
C VAL A 169 19.19 -9.32 34.18
N GLY A 170 19.13 -9.53 32.86
CA GLY A 170 18.74 -8.53 31.87
C GLY A 170 18.00 -9.12 30.67
N LEU A 171 17.64 -8.26 29.71
CA LEU A 171 16.99 -8.68 28.47
C LEU A 171 18.02 -9.14 27.44
N GLN A 172 17.73 -10.24 26.75
CA GLN A 172 18.52 -10.74 25.63
C GLN A 172 17.63 -10.97 24.41
N LEU A 173 18.15 -10.61 23.25
CA LEU A 173 17.58 -10.98 21.95
C LEU A 173 18.19 -12.30 21.51
N VAL A 174 17.33 -13.20 21.03
CA VAL A 174 17.68 -14.48 20.41
C VAL A 174 17.28 -14.40 18.95
N VAL A 175 18.25 -14.38 18.04
CA VAL A 175 18.01 -14.12 16.63
C VAL A 175 18.33 -15.34 15.80
N HIS A 176 17.39 -15.74 14.93
CA HIS A 176 17.56 -16.80 13.94
C HIS A 176 17.29 -16.27 12.53
N THR A 177 18.06 -16.74 11.57
CA THR A 177 17.78 -16.58 10.13
C THR A 177 17.16 -17.86 9.58
N VAL A 178 16.33 -17.74 8.55
CA VAL A 178 15.70 -18.88 7.88
C VAL A 178 16.19 -18.99 6.43
N ASP A 179 16.58 -20.19 6.02
CA ASP A 179 16.83 -20.48 4.60
C ASP A 179 15.49 -20.64 3.86
N GLU A 180 15.17 -19.72 2.96
CA GLU A 180 13.87 -19.65 2.26
C GLU A 180 13.53 -20.91 1.45
N LYS A 181 14.52 -21.68 0.99
CA LYS A 181 14.30 -22.84 0.11
C LYS A 181 14.07 -24.12 0.90
N THR A 182 14.82 -24.29 1.98
CA THR A 182 14.83 -25.51 2.78
C THR A 182 14.04 -25.36 4.08
N LEU A 183 13.71 -24.12 4.46
CA LEU A 183 13.14 -23.72 5.74
C LEU A 183 14.00 -24.13 6.94
N GLN A 184 15.32 -24.31 6.73
CA GLN A 184 16.27 -24.58 7.81
C GLN A 184 16.50 -23.33 8.65
N ILE A 185 16.43 -23.48 9.97
CA ILE A 185 16.63 -22.40 10.94
C ILE A 185 18.09 -22.41 11.40
N SER A 186 18.76 -21.25 11.34
CA SER A 186 20.14 -21.12 11.81
C SER A 186 20.26 -21.31 13.32
N ASP A 187 21.49 -21.59 13.78
CA ASP A 187 21.81 -21.47 15.19
C ASP A 187 21.52 -20.05 15.71
N ALA A 188 21.11 -19.97 16.97
CA ALA A 188 20.76 -18.72 17.63
C ALA A 188 21.97 -17.80 17.78
N LYS A 189 21.80 -16.52 17.45
CA LYS A 189 22.70 -15.44 17.87
C LYS A 189 22.09 -14.71 19.06
N TYR A 190 22.91 -14.48 20.09
CA TYR A 190 22.47 -13.84 21.33
C TYR A 190 23.03 -12.43 21.42
N PHE A 191 22.16 -11.47 21.73
CA PHE A 191 22.55 -10.08 21.98
C PHE A 191 21.96 -9.60 23.29
N THR A 192 22.79 -9.05 24.16
CA THR A 192 22.35 -8.41 25.40
C THR A 192 21.84 -7.01 25.10
N LEU A 193 20.67 -6.66 25.63
CA LEU A 193 20.18 -5.27 25.63
C LEU A 193 20.70 -4.56 26.89
N PHE A 194 21.34 -3.41 26.70
CA PHE A 194 22.04 -2.68 27.76
C PHE A 194 21.08 -1.94 28.72
N GLY A 195 21.50 -1.74 29.97
CA GLY A 195 20.94 -0.70 30.85
C GLY A 195 20.03 -1.15 32.00
N ASP A 196 19.80 -2.44 32.20
CA ASP A 196 19.10 -2.97 33.39
C ASP A 196 20.00 -3.90 34.22
N THR A 197 21.24 -3.49 34.49
CA THR A 197 22.02 -4.16 35.56
C THR A 197 21.38 -3.76 36.90
N ILE A 198 20.47 -4.59 37.39
CA ILE A 198 19.92 -4.46 38.75
C ILE A 198 21.09 -4.75 39.70
N GLY A 199 21.69 -3.70 40.26
CA GLY A 199 22.84 -3.79 41.18
C GLY A 199 22.52 -4.34 42.57
N ASP A 200 21.55 -5.26 42.68
CA ASP A 200 21.13 -5.85 43.95
C ASP A 200 21.23 -7.39 43.86
N PRO A 201 21.78 -8.12 44.87
CA PRO A 201 22.10 -9.56 44.78
C PRO A 201 20.90 -10.50 44.67
N LEU A 202 19.67 -9.97 44.51
CA LEU A 202 18.46 -10.75 44.32
C LEU A 202 17.56 -9.98 43.34
N PRO A 203 17.64 -10.25 42.02
CA PRO A 203 16.80 -9.57 41.05
C PRO A 203 15.35 -9.96 41.30
N THR A 204 14.48 -8.97 41.51
CA THR A 204 13.06 -9.16 41.21
C THR A 204 13.00 -9.53 39.72
N PRO A 205 12.46 -10.70 39.34
CA PRO A 205 12.46 -11.13 37.95
C PRO A 205 11.80 -10.06 37.07
N LEU A 206 12.40 -9.78 35.90
CA LEU A 206 11.74 -9.03 34.84
C LEU A 206 10.40 -9.70 34.60
N SER A 207 9.33 -8.99 34.92
CA SER A 207 7.98 -9.52 34.80
C SER A 207 7.40 -8.99 33.51
N GLN A 208 6.97 -9.91 32.65
CA GLN A 208 6.10 -9.62 31.50
C GLN A 208 6.80 -8.83 30.39
N ILE A 209 7.27 -9.57 29.39
CA ILE A 209 7.95 -9.05 28.21
C ILE A 209 7.01 -9.19 27.02
N ALA A 210 6.91 -8.15 26.19
CA ALA A 210 6.24 -8.23 24.90
C ALA A 210 7.12 -7.59 23.83
N ALA A 211 7.07 -8.15 22.62
CA ALA A 211 7.79 -7.64 21.48
C ALA A 211 6.86 -7.48 20.29
N ALA A 212 7.09 -6.44 19.49
CA ALA A 212 6.37 -6.20 18.27
C ALA A 212 7.30 -5.59 17.22
N VAL A 213 7.12 -6.02 15.98
CA VAL A 213 7.86 -5.52 14.82
C VAL A 213 7.03 -4.42 14.12
N GLY A 214 7.71 -3.47 13.50
CA GLY A 214 7.09 -2.55 12.54
C GLY A 214 8.10 -1.60 11.92
N ARG A 215 7.60 -0.69 11.08
CA ARG A 215 8.39 0.34 10.40
C ARG A 215 8.12 1.70 10.99
N PHE A 216 9.04 2.17 11.84
CA PHE A 216 8.89 3.42 12.60
C PHE A 216 9.71 4.58 12.03
N THR A 217 10.65 4.29 11.13
CA THR A 217 11.62 5.28 10.63
C THR A 217 11.78 5.16 9.11
N THR A 218 12.62 6.02 8.53
CA THR A 218 12.90 6.07 7.08
C THR A 218 13.72 4.88 6.55
N THR A 219 14.12 3.94 7.42
CA THR A 219 14.83 2.72 6.98
C THR A 219 13.97 1.88 6.04
N THR A 220 14.62 1.07 5.22
CA THR A 220 13.96 0.12 4.32
C THR A 220 13.62 -1.21 4.99
N HIS A 221 14.15 -1.44 6.20
CA HIS A 221 13.94 -2.63 7.01
C HIS A 221 13.12 -2.33 8.26
N ASP A 222 12.66 -3.39 8.89
CA ASP A 222 11.82 -3.37 10.08
C ASP A 222 12.65 -3.15 11.36
N GLN A 223 11.98 -2.59 12.35
CA GLN A 223 12.52 -2.34 13.69
C GLN A 223 11.74 -3.12 14.74
N LEU A 224 12.35 -3.26 15.91
CA LEU A 224 11.81 -3.98 17.03
C LEU A 224 11.43 -3.01 18.17
N LEU A 225 10.19 -3.11 18.64
CA LEU A 225 9.81 -2.59 19.95
C LEU A 225 9.81 -3.72 20.97
N VAL A 226 10.48 -3.50 22.11
CA VAL A 226 10.46 -4.42 23.26
C VAL A 226 9.90 -3.69 24.46
N SER A 227 8.77 -4.16 24.96
CA SER A 227 8.23 -3.70 26.23
C SER A 227 8.53 -4.66 27.36
N HIS A 228 8.83 -4.11 28.53
CA HIS A 228 9.09 -4.87 29.75
C HIS A 228 8.71 -4.04 30.99
N ALA A 229 8.55 -4.72 32.12
CA ALA A 229 8.40 -4.10 33.41
C ALA A 229 9.18 -4.88 34.48
N VAL A 230 9.57 -4.19 35.55
CA VAL A 230 10.04 -4.84 36.79
C VAL A 230 8.96 -4.70 37.85
N ASN A 231 8.85 -5.69 38.74
CA ASN A 231 7.93 -5.65 39.87
C ASN A 231 8.14 -4.36 40.69
N GLY A 232 7.10 -3.53 40.81
CA GLY A 232 7.16 -2.25 41.51
C GLY A 232 7.91 -1.15 40.73
N GLY A 233 8.16 -1.35 39.43
CA GLY A 233 8.73 -0.36 38.51
C GLY A 233 7.71 0.16 37.50
N VAL A 234 8.18 0.85 36.46
CA VAL A 234 7.34 1.41 35.38
C VAL A 234 7.33 0.49 34.15
N ALA A 235 6.29 0.60 33.31
CA ALA A 235 6.33 0.00 31.99
C ALA A 235 7.40 0.71 31.16
N ARG A 236 8.18 -0.04 30.41
CA ARG A 236 9.22 0.51 29.51
C ARG A 236 9.01 -0.01 28.11
N VAL A 237 9.32 0.80 27.11
CA VAL A 237 9.33 0.42 25.69
C VAL A 237 10.64 0.88 25.08
N ARG A 238 11.41 -0.07 24.55
CA ARG A 238 12.69 0.17 23.85
C ARG A 238 12.45 0.09 22.34
N LEU A 239 12.99 1.03 21.59
CA LEU A 239 13.12 0.93 20.14
C LEU A 239 14.52 0.43 19.80
N ILE A 240 14.57 -0.67 19.06
CA ILE A 240 15.79 -1.33 18.64
C ILE A 240 15.77 -1.40 17.12
N ASP A 241 16.87 -0.95 16.55
CA ASP A 241 17.16 -1.07 15.12
C ASP A 241 18.33 -2.03 14.91
N PHE A 242 18.55 -2.47 13.68
CA PHE A 242 19.62 -3.43 13.37
C PHE A 242 20.51 -2.86 12.27
N ASP A 243 21.82 -2.94 12.48
CA ASP A 243 22.79 -2.55 11.46
C ASP A 243 22.70 -3.55 10.28
N PRO A 244 22.38 -3.11 9.05
CA PRO A 244 22.19 -4.01 7.90
C PRO A 244 23.44 -4.84 7.55
N ALA A 245 24.64 -4.34 7.82
CA ALA A 245 25.88 -4.98 7.42
C ALA A 245 26.35 -6.04 8.42
N THR A 246 26.16 -5.79 9.71
CA THR A 246 26.65 -6.63 10.81
C THR A 246 25.56 -7.42 11.52
N PHE A 247 24.31 -7.05 11.26
CA PHE A 247 23.10 -7.55 11.92
C PHE A 247 23.16 -7.47 13.45
N ARG A 248 23.80 -6.42 13.96
CA ARG A 248 23.87 -6.14 15.40
C ARG A 248 22.73 -5.20 15.80
N PRO A 249 22.02 -5.49 16.91
CA PRO A 249 21.00 -4.60 17.42
C PRO A 249 21.62 -3.34 18.01
N GLN A 250 20.95 -2.21 17.79
CA GLN A 250 21.25 -0.91 18.36
C GLN A 250 19.98 -0.36 19.02
N GLU A 251 20.04 -0.10 20.32
CA GLU A 251 18.96 0.63 20.99
C GLU A 251 19.00 2.10 20.57
N LEU A 252 17.90 2.60 20.03
CA LEU A 252 17.76 3.99 19.59
C LEU A 252 17.10 4.86 20.63
N SER A 253 16.10 4.32 21.36
CA SER A 253 15.39 5.07 22.38
C SER A 253 14.70 4.18 23.41
N LEU A 254 14.37 4.80 24.56
CA LEU A 254 13.65 4.20 25.66
C LEU A 254 12.56 5.17 26.13
N TRP A 255 11.33 4.69 26.21
CA TRP A 255 10.21 5.36 26.87
C TRP A 255 9.81 4.62 28.13
N SER A 256 9.26 5.36 29.10
CA SER A 256 8.75 4.83 30.36
C SER A 256 7.36 5.41 30.66
N SER A 257 6.46 4.60 31.21
CA SER A 257 5.17 5.06 31.69
C SER A 257 5.32 5.94 32.94
N ASP A 258 4.39 6.87 33.13
CA ASP A 258 4.38 7.75 34.31
C ASP A 258 4.04 7.02 35.61
N ASN A 259 3.29 5.91 35.52
CA ASN A 259 2.82 5.17 36.68
C ASN A 259 3.65 3.92 36.93
N THR A 260 3.90 3.67 38.21
CA THR A 260 4.46 2.41 38.68
C THR A 260 3.44 1.28 38.53
N ILE A 261 3.84 0.20 37.86
CA ILE A 261 3.15 -1.08 37.84
C ILE A 261 3.30 -1.71 39.22
N LYS A 262 2.24 -1.65 40.03
CA LYS A 262 2.19 -2.40 41.28
C LYS A 262 1.85 -3.84 40.96
N THR A 263 2.82 -4.74 41.07
CA THR A 263 2.53 -6.18 41.09
C THR A 263 2.38 -6.64 42.55
N GLY A 264 1.24 -7.25 42.87
CA GLY A 264 0.98 -7.79 44.20
C GLY A 264 1.94 -8.94 44.52
N ARG A 265 2.40 -9.01 45.78
CA ARG A 265 3.19 -10.14 46.32
C ARG A 265 2.30 -11.30 46.79
N TYR A 266 1.00 -11.28 46.46
CA TYR A 266 -0.02 -12.12 47.10
C TYR A 266 -0.63 -13.16 46.15
N GLY A 267 0.18 -14.17 45.81
CA GLY A 267 -0.33 -15.46 45.36
C GLY A 267 -0.75 -15.55 43.90
N VAL A 268 -1.00 -16.79 43.48
CA VAL A 268 -1.13 -17.33 42.12
C VAL A 268 -2.29 -16.74 41.29
N PHE A 269 -3.00 -15.72 41.78
CA PHE A 269 -4.22 -15.17 41.19
C PHE A 269 -4.22 -13.65 40.97
N ASP A 270 -3.12 -12.95 41.27
CA ASP A 270 -3.01 -11.50 41.04
C ASP A 270 -2.56 -11.24 39.58
N TRP A 271 -3.52 -10.91 38.69
CA TRP A 271 -3.28 -10.43 37.32
C TRP A 271 -2.58 -9.06 37.24
N THR A 272 -2.04 -8.59 38.35
CA THR A 272 -1.29 -7.35 38.47
C THR A 272 0.00 -7.45 37.67
N GLY A 273 0.12 -6.64 36.64
CA GLY A 273 1.34 -6.52 35.83
C GLY A 273 1.15 -6.71 34.33
N LEU A 274 -0.04 -7.10 33.84
CA LEU A 274 -0.32 -7.39 32.42
C LEU A 274 0.40 -6.39 31.50
N LEU A 275 1.30 -6.87 30.65
CA LEU A 275 1.95 -6.06 29.62
C LEU A 275 1.70 -6.68 28.25
N LYS A 276 1.10 -5.91 27.34
CA LYS A 276 0.91 -6.30 25.93
C LYS A 276 1.31 -5.14 25.03
N LEU A 277 1.92 -5.50 23.91
CA LEU A 277 2.35 -4.56 22.88
C LEU A 277 1.84 -5.05 21.53
N ARG A 278 1.29 -4.13 20.73
CA ARG A 278 0.92 -4.36 19.33
C ARG A 278 1.36 -3.18 18.49
N VAL A 279 1.70 -3.44 17.25
CA VAL A 279 2.16 -2.45 16.28
C VAL A 279 1.35 -2.58 15.02
N GLY A 280 1.07 -1.45 14.38
CA GLY A 280 0.44 -1.40 13.07
C GLY A 280 0.18 0.03 12.64
N ARG A 281 -0.23 0.19 11.39
CA ARG A 281 -0.61 1.47 10.82
C ARG A 281 -2.03 1.87 11.25
N ILE A 282 -2.15 2.33 12.49
CA ILE A 282 -3.42 2.75 13.11
C ILE A 282 -4.08 3.86 12.29
N ASN A 283 -3.29 4.88 11.95
CA ASN A 283 -3.68 5.87 10.96
C ASN A 283 -3.13 5.43 9.59
N TRP A 284 -4.01 5.00 8.69
CA TRP A 284 -3.66 4.52 7.34
C TRP A 284 -2.86 5.54 6.53
N SER A 285 -3.12 6.84 6.72
CA SER A 285 -2.41 7.92 6.04
C SER A 285 -1.00 8.17 6.58
N SER A 286 -0.63 7.57 7.72
CA SER A 286 0.71 7.66 8.27
C SER A 286 1.70 6.87 7.44
N GLN A 287 2.88 7.44 7.22
CA GLN A 287 3.98 6.75 6.55
C GLN A 287 4.59 5.65 7.42
N TYR A 288 4.53 5.81 8.74
CA TYR A 288 5.15 4.91 9.73
C TYR A 288 4.09 4.29 10.64
N ASP A 289 4.43 3.13 11.20
CA ASP A 289 3.58 2.41 12.14
C ASP A 289 3.52 3.11 13.49
N GLN A 290 2.41 2.88 14.19
CA GLN A 290 2.23 3.27 15.58
C GLN A 290 2.20 2.02 16.47
N ALA A 291 2.33 2.22 17.77
CA ALA A 291 2.27 1.13 18.75
C ALA A 291 1.17 1.38 19.77
N VAL A 292 0.57 0.29 20.24
CA VAL A 292 -0.38 0.31 21.36
C VAL A 292 0.17 -0.56 22.47
N LEU A 293 0.28 0.05 23.64
CA LEU A 293 0.71 -0.62 24.86
C LEU A 293 -0.49 -0.76 25.80
N LEU A 294 -0.77 -1.98 26.24
CA LEU A 294 -1.62 -2.22 27.40
C LEU A 294 -0.72 -2.52 28.60
N HIS A 295 -0.90 -1.78 29.69
CA HIS A 295 -0.21 -2.05 30.95
C HIS A 295 -1.13 -1.90 32.17
N GLY A 296 -0.94 -2.74 33.19
CA GLY A 296 -1.66 -2.66 34.46
C GLY A 296 -1.14 -1.54 35.36
N ASN A 297 -2.04 -0.79 36.01
CA ASN A 297 -1.69 0.32 36.90
C ASN A 297 -1.90 -0.02 38.38
N ASN A 298 -3.10 -0.49 38.75
CA ASN A 298 -3.46 -0.75 40.15
C ASN A 298 -4.38 -1.96 40.29
N TYR A 299 -4.33 -2.55 41.47
CA TYR A 299 -5.27 -3.54 41.96
C TYR A 299 -6.03 -2.97 43.15
N HIS A 300 -7.35 -2.95 43.05
CA HIS A 300 -8.23 -2.58 44.15
C HIS A 300 -8.99 -3.81 44.62
N ARG A 301 -8.69 -4.24 45.85
CA ARG A 301 -9.51 -5.23 46.54
C ARG A 301 -10.44 -4.51 47.51
N VAL A 302 -11.69 -4.34 47.11
CA VAL A 302 -12.76 -3.91 48.02
C VAL A 302 -13.43 -5.18 48.57
N ALA A 303 -13.88 -5.17 49.82
CA ALA A 303 -14.60 -6.31 50.38
C ALA A 303 -15.86 -6.60 49.54
N GLY A 304 -15.84 -7.67 48.74
CA GLY A 304 -16.92 -8.06 47.83
C GLY A 304 -16.66 -7.80 46.34
N SER A 305 -15.61 -7.06 45.94
CA SER A 305 -15.20 -6.92 44.53
C SER A 305 -13.69 -6.71 44.37
N SER A 306 -13.09 -7.38 43.38
CA SER A 306 -11.74 -7.09 42.88
C SER A 306 -11.86 -6.33 41.57
N SER A 307 -11.28 -5.14 41.49
CA SER A 307 -11.16 -4.39 40.25
C SER A 307 -9.71 -4.17 39.87
N TYR A 308 -9.47 -4.16 38.56
CA TYR A 308 -8.15 -4.01 37.95
C TYR A 308 -8.17 -2.76 37.07
N GLU A 309 -7.24 -1.84 37.34
CA GLU A 309 -7.05 -0.65 36.51
C GLU A 309 -5.94 -0.92 35.50
N PHE A 310 -6.23 -0.68 34.22
CA PHE A 310 -5.23 -0.73 33.16
C PHE A 310 -5.25 0.57 32.35
N THR A 311 -4.13 0.84 31.71
CA THR A 311 -3.97 1.90 30.73
C THR A 311 -3.70 1.28 29.36
N LEU A 312 -4.46 1.73 28.38
CA LEU A 312 -4.21 1.54 26.97
C LEU A 312 -3.56 2.81 26.41
N SER A 313 -2.28 2.76 26.08
CA SER A 313 -1.49 3.89 25.57
C SER A 313 -1.29 3.77 24.07
N ASN A 314 -1.60 4.83 23.33
CA ASN A 314 -1.26 4.98 21.92
C ASN A 314 0.09 5.71 21.81
N LEU A 315 1.09 5.02 21.28
CA LEU A 315 2.47 5.49 21.17
C LEU A 315 2.81 5.80 19.72
N ALA A 316 3.39 6.97 19.49
CA ALA A 316 3.99 7.34 18.22
C ALA A 316 5.52 7.39 18.35
N ILE A 317 6.20 6.99 17.28
CA ILE A 317 7.65 7.05 17.18
C ILE A 317 7.99 8.14 16.16
N SER A 318 8.82 9.08 16.56
CA SER A 318 9.27 10.15 15.69
C SER A 318 10.41 9.65 14.79
N PRO A 319 10.28 9.68 13.45
CA PRO A 319 11.33 9.24 12.54
C PRO A 319 12.56 10.16 12.54
N ALA A 320 12.44 11.39 13.07
CA ALA A 320 13.50 12.40 13.04
C ALA A 320 14.51 12.26 14.19
N ASP A 321 14.04 11.84 15.37
CA ASP A 321 14.84 11.76 16.60
C ASP A 321 14.67 10.43 17.34
N PHE A 322 13.93 9.49 16.76
CA PHE A 322 13.60 8.17 17.33
C PHE A 322 12.85 8.23 18.67
N SER A 323 12.36 9.40 19.08
CA SER A 323 11.66 9.53 20.37
C SER A 323 10.32 8.81 20.33
N ILE A 324 10.06 7.99 21.35
CA ILE A 324 8.76 7.36 21.57
C ILE A 324 7.94 8.29 22.46
N ARG A 325 6.73 8.64 22.03
CA ARG A 325 5.84 9.54 22.76
C ARG A 325 4.45 8.94 22.88
N GLU A 326 3.91 8.96 24.08
CA GLU A 326 2.48 8.67 24.29
C GLU A 326 1.66 9.85 23.74
N GLN A 327 0.89 9.58 22.69
CA GLN A 327 0.02 10.57 22.07
C GLN A 327 -1.31 10.69 22.82
N SER A 328 -1.82 9.57 23.30
CA SER A 328 -3.04 9.50 24.10
C SER A 328 -3.03 8.23 24.95
N ASN A 329 -3.87 8.24 25.98
CA ASN A 329 -4.15 7.04 26.75
C ASN A 329 -5.64 6.94 27.10
N PHE A 330 -6.10 5.72 27.31
CA PHE A 330 -7.41 5.41 27.86
C PHE A 330 -7.23 4.60 29.14
N LYS A 331 -7.76 5.13 30.25
CA LYS A 331 -7.81 4.44 31.54
C LYS A 331 -9.15 3.75 31.68
N THR A 332 -9.13 2.45 31.84
CA THR A 332 -10.37 1.66 31.84
C THR A 332 -11.22 1.87 33.09
N GLY A 333 -10.59 2.25 34.21
CA GLY A 333 -11.23 2.24 35.53
C GLY A 333 -11.76 0.84 35.90
N ASP A 334 -12.67 0.80 36.88
CA ASP A 334 -13.21 -0.46 37.43
C ASP A 334 -14.22 -1.19 36.52
N ASN A 335 -14.63 -0.57 35.41
CA ASN A 335 -15.77 -1.05 34.60
C ASN A 335 -15.43 -2.22 33.65
N TYR A 336 -14.15 -2.56 33.46
CA TYR A 336 -13.71 -3.48 32.41
C TYR A 336 -13.32 -4.89 32.89
N GLY A 337 -13.45 -5.18 34.18
CA GLY A 337 -13.12 -6.48 34.74
C GLY A 337 -11.64 -6.88 34.51
N THR A 338 -11.36 -8.17 34.30
CA THR A 338 -9.99 -8.68 34.09
C THR A 338 -9.62 -8.63 32.61
N MET A 339 -8.45 -8.11 32.27
CA MET A 339 -7.97 -8.06 30.88
C MET A 339 -7.08 -9.24 30.54
N HIS A 340 -7.19 -9.72 29.30
CA HIS A 340 -6.43 -10.89 28.83
C HIS A 340 -5.49 -10.57 27.67
N ASP A 341 -5.96 -9.80 26.70
CA ASP A 341 -5.19 -9.54 25.47
C ASP A 341 -5.68 -8.29 24.70
N ILE A 342 -4.85 -7.84 23.76
CA ILE A 342 -5.18 -6.78 22.79
C ILE A 342 -4.90 -7.24 21.36
N ALA A 343 -5.67 -6.71 20.42
CA ALA A 343 -5.43 -6.87 19.00
C ALA A 343 -5.61 -5.55 18.26
N LEU A 344 -4.90 -5.41 17.13
CA LEU A 344 -5.13 -4.36 16.16
C LEU A 344 -5.79 -4.98 14.94
N GLY A 345 -6.78 -4.31 14.39
CA GLY A 345 -7.49 -4.80 13.22
C GLY A 345 -8.48 -3.78 12.71
N ASN A 346 -8.95 -3.96 11.48
CA ASN A 346 -9.96 -3.07 10.93
C ASN A 346 -11.37 -3.38 11.47
N PHE A 347 -11.64 -4.61 11.91
CA PHE A 347 -12.94 -5.06 12.47
C PHE A 347 -14.20 -4.54 11.75
N ASP A 348 -14.15 -4.43 10.41
CA ASP A 348 -15.21 -3.81 9.57
C ASP A 348 -15.50 -2.35 9.95
N ASN A 349 -14.45 -1.57 10.22
CA ASN A 349 -14.53 -0.15 10.52
C ASN A 349 -15.10 0.60 9.32
N ARG A 350 -16.19 1.32 9.57
CA ARG A 350 -16.90 2.11 8.56
C ARG A 350 -17.06 3.54 9.03
N THR A 351 -16.89 4.47 8.11
CA THR A 351 -17.21 5.89 8.34
C THR A 351 -18.38 6.29 7.44
N ARG A 352 -19.10 7.35 7.80
CA ARG A 352 -20.10 7.91 6.87
C ARG A 352 -19.38 8.56 5.70
N ASP A 353 -19.89 8.31 4.50
CA ASP A 353 -19.41 9.01 3.31
C ASP A 353 -19.77 10.51 3.45
N PRO A 354 -18.79 11.42 3.43
CA PRO A 354 -19.04 12.84 3.57
C PRO A 354 -19.83 13.44 2.39
N LEU A 355 -19.77 12.82 1.21
CA LEU A 355 -20.51 13.22 0.00
C LEU A 355 -21.90 12.58 -0.05
N ASN A 356 -22.07 11.39 0.54
CA ASN A 356 -23.36 10.69 0.65
C ASN A 356 -23.66 10.26 2.09
N PRO A 357 -24.19 11.15 2.96
CA PRO A 357 -24.34 10.89 4.40
C PRO A 357 -25.24 9.69 4.78
N ASN A 358 -26.05 9.19 3.84
CA ASN A 358 -26.90 8.01 4.01
C ASN A 358 -26.15 6.68 3.73
N GLN A 359 -24.90 6.76 3.27
CA GLN A 359 -24.04 5.62 2.99
C GLN A 359 -22.84 5.63 3.94
N THR A 360 -22.33 4.44 4.21
CA THR A 360 -21.09 4.25 4.95
C THR A 360 -20.05 3.61 4.06
N GLU A 361 -18.86 4.17 4.04
CA GLU A 361 -17.70 3.63 3.34
C GLU A 361 -16.74 2.96 4.33
N ARG A 362 -15.83 2.15 3.78
CA ARG A 362 -14.81 1.46 4.59
C ARG A 362 -13.80 2.50 5.07
N ASN A 363 -13.57 2.56 6.37
CA ASN A 363 -12.49 3.34 6.95
C ASN A 363 -11.25 2.45 7.07
N PRO A 364 -10.12 2.75 6.39
CA PRO A 364 -8.94 1.89 6.41
C PRO A 364 -8.14 1.95 7.71
N ASN A 365 -8.41 2.92 8.59
CA ASN A 365 -7.72 3.03 9.88
C ASN A 365 -7.98 1.78 10.73
N LEU A 366 -6.92 1.30 11.39
CA LEU A 366 -7.04 0.20 12.34
C LEU A 366 -7.68 0.70 13.63
N GLN A 367 -8.49 -0.16 14.22
CA GLN A 367 -9.05 0.00 15.55
C GLN A 367 -8.23 -0.84 16.54
N VAL A 368 -8.33 -0.47 17.80
CA VAL A 368 -7.77 -1.25 18.91
C VAL A 368 -8.89 -2.06 19.53
N SER A 369 -8.67 -3.34 19.75
CA SER A 369 -9.62 -4.17 20.48
C SER A 369 -8.99 -4.76 21.73
N LEU A 370 -9.81 -4.83 22.77
CA LEU A 370 -9.45 -5.26 24.11
C LEU A 370 -10.34 -6.42 24.51
N LEU A 371 -9.72 -7.54 24.86
CA LEU A 371 -10.40 -8.71 25.39
C LEU A 371 -10.39 -8.67 26.92
N THR A 372 -11.59 -8.68 27.50
CA THR A 372 -11.78 -8.69 28.95
C THR A 372 -12.72 -9.80 29.40
N THR A 373 -12.73 -10.11 30.69
CA THR A 373 -13.80 -10.85 31.36
C THR A 373 -14.40 -9.97 32.44
N ASP A 374 -15.71 -10.05 32.64
CA ASP A 374 -16.38 -9.32 33.71
C ASP A 374 -15.84 -9.69 35.11
N ALA A 375 -16.29 -8.97 36.14
CA ALA A 375 -15.85 -9.19 37.53
C ALA A 375 -16.18 -10.60 38.04
N SER A 376 -17.20 -11.26 37.47
CA SER A 376 -17.56 -12.64 37.80
C SER A 376 -16.63 -13.67 37.14
N GLY A 377 -15.88 -13.26 36.10
CA GLY A 377 -14.97 -14.11 35.34
C GLY A 377 -15.67 -15.03 34.34
N TYR A 378 -17.00 -14.94 34.21
CA TYR A 378 -17.81 -15.85 33.39
C TYR A 378 -18.17 -15.27 32.03
N THR A 379 -18.20 -13.95 31.87
CA THR A 379 -18.55 -13.31 30.59
C THR A 379 -17.32 -12.67 29.97
N ALA A 380 -16.87 -13.20 28.84
CA ALA A 380 -15.84 -12.55 28.04
C ALA A 380 -16.45 -11.42 27.18
N ASN A 381 -15.77 -10.28 27.14
CA ASN A 381 -16.17 -9.11 26.38
C ASN A 381 -15.04 -8.66 25.46
N VAL A 382 -15.41 -8.18 24.27
CA VAL A 382 -14.49 -7.51 23.34
C VAL A 382 -14.92 -6.07 23.21
N ALA A 383 -14.12 -5.15 23.73
CA ALA A 383 -14.29 -3.72 23.54
C ALA A 383 -13.45 -3.25 22.35
N ILE A 384 -14.03 -2.47 21.44
CA ILE A 384 -13.35 -1.92 20.26
C ILE A 384 -13.28 -0.40 20.40
N PHE A 385 -12.10 0.15 20.11
CA PHE A 385 -11.77 1.57 20.19
C PHE A 385 -11.38 2.09 18.81
N ASN A 386 -12.02 3.17 18.40
CA ASN A 386 -11.53 4.01 17.32
C ASN A 386 -10.36 4.84 17.82
N VAL A 387 -9.36 5.03 16.95
CA VAL A 387 -8.29 6.00 17.18
C VAL A 387 -8.56 7.19 16.27
N ASP A 388 -8.75 8.36 16.87
CA ASP A 388 -8.91 9.61 16.13
C ASP A 388 -7.60 9.89 15.34
N PRO A 389 -7.63 10.03 14.00
CA PRO A 389 -6.42 10.21 13.21
C PRO A 389 -5.74 11.57 13.42
N VAL A 390 -6.45 12.56 13.99
CA VAL A 390 -5.95 13.91 14.25
C VAL A 390 -5.45 14.03 15.69
N THR A 391 -6.29 13.65 16.65
CA THR A 391 -5.96 13.81 18.08
C THR A 391 -5.28 12.57 18.68
N SER A 392 -5.21 11.47 17.94
CA SER A 392 -4.76 10.15 18.41
C SER A 392 -5.60 9.59 19.57
N ALA A 393 -6.73 10.22 19.93
CA ALA A 393 -7.55 9.84 21.07
C ALA A 393 -8.21 8.47 20.87
N LEU A 394 -8.20 7.66 21.92
CA LEU A 394 -8.86 6.36 21.99
C LEU A 394 -10.32 6.54 22.41
N ASN A 395 -11.25 6.31 21.49
CA ASN A 395 -12.68 6.44 21.72
C ASN A 395 -13.35 5.07 21.62
N GLN A 396 -13.94 4.59 22.72
CA GLN A 396 -14.68 3.33 22.67
C GLN A 396 -15.84 3.44 21.67
N PHE A 397 -15.83 2.55 20.69
CA PHE A 397 -16.84 2.45 19.64
C PHE A 397 -17.94 1.44 20.01
N SER A 398 -17.56 0.26 20.46
CA SER A 398 -18.50 -0.84 20.73
C SER A 398 -17.97 -1.82 21.78
N THR A 399 -18.88 -2.57 22.40
CA THR A 399 -18.57 -3.71 23.26
C THR A 399 -19.45 -4.89 22.87
N TYR A 400 -18.84 -6.06 22.70
CA TYR A 400 -19.53 -7.31 22.38
C TYR A 400 -19.32 -8.32 23.50
N SER A 401 -20.40 -8.89 24.03
CA SER A 401 -20.35 -9.98 25.02
C SER A 401 -20.41 -11.33 24.31
N LEU A 402 -19.48 -12.21 24.64
CA LEU A 402 -19.44 -13.59 24.14
C LEU A 402 -20.38 -14.45 25.00
N LEU A 403 -21.38 -15.09 24.38
CA LEU A 403 -22.50 -15.78 25.05
C LEU A 403 -22.16 -17.13 25.69
N GLN A 404 -20.88 -17.48 25.82
CA GLN A 404 -20.44 -18.76 26.41
C GLN A 404 -19.72 -18.47 27.72
N GLU A 405 -19.96 -19.30 28.76
CA GLU A 405 -19.15 -19.25 29.98
C GLU A 405 -17.68 -19.28 29.58
N ALA A 406 -16.97 -18.19 29.84
CA ALA A 406 -15.55 -18.11 29.55
C ALA A 406 -14.88 -19.26 30.33
N PRO A 407 -14.16 -20.17 29.66
CA PRO A 407 -13.41 -21.18 30.38
C PRO A 407 -12.49 -20.44 31.36
N GLN A 408 -12.50 -20.89 32.61
CA GLN A 408 -11.56 -20.35 33.59
C GLN A 408 -10.15 -20.56 33.01
N HIS A 409 -9.45 -19.45 32.74
CA HIS A 409 -8.04 -19.31 32.37
C HIS A 409 -7.68 -19.20 30.86
N ASN A 410 -6.74 -18.27 30.59
CA ASN A 410 -5.95 -18.09 29.36
C ASN A 410 -6.73 -17.87 28.06
N LEU A 411 -7.57 -16.83 28.03
CA LEU A 411 -8.14 -16.37 26.77
C LEU A 411 -7.07 -15.69 25.91
N ARG A 412 -7.05 -16.01 24.62
CA ARG A 412 -6.18 -15.40 23.61
C ARG A 412 -7.05 -14.69 22.57
N PHE A 413 -6.52 -13.60 22.04
CA PHE A 413 -7.25 -12.84 21.04
C PHE A 413 -6.34 -12.38 19.91
N ILE A 414 -6.71 -12.77 18.69
CA ILE A 414 -5.96 -12.51 17.47
C ILE A 414 -6.95 -12.02 16.43
N ALA A 415 -6.57 -10.95 15.72
CA ALA A 415 -7.32 -10.48 14.58
C ALA A 415 -6.87 -11.21 13.32
N GLY A 416 -7.81 -11.56 12.45
CA GLY A 416 -7.56 -12.16 11.15
C GLY A 416 -8.77 -12.02 10.25
N ASP A 417 -8.57 -12.19 8.94
CA ASP A 417 -9.63 -12.10 7.95
C ASP A 417 -10.30 -13.47 7.72
N MET A 418 -11.25 -13.81 8.59
CA MET A 418 -12.01 -15.07 8.45
C MET A 418 -13.10 -15.02 7.36
N GLN A 419 -13.42 -13.84 6.85
CA GLN A 419 -14.48 -13.65 5.85
C GLN A 419 -13.92 -13.56 4.43
N GLY A 420 -12.59 -13.51 4.30
CA GLY A 420 -11.88 -13.43 3.04
C GLY A 420 -12.06 -12.12 2.29
N ARG A 421 -12.23 -11.01 3.02
CA ARG A 421 -12.42 -9.63 2.51
C ARG A 421 -11.11 -8.89 2.23
N SER A 422 -9.98 -9.57 2.34
CA SER A 422 -8.63 -9.07 2.11
C SER A 422 -7.92 -9.84 1.00
N MET A 423 -7.15 -9.11 0.20
CA MET A 423 -6.27 -9.69 -0.80
C MET A 423 -4.84 -9.62 -0.30
N ARG A 424 -4.08 -10.69 -0.54
CA ARG A 424 -2.63 -10.70 -0.34
C ARG A 424 -1.95 -10.47 -1.68
N PHE A 425 -1.06 -9.51 -1.70
CA PHE A 425 -0.31 -9.13 -2.89
C PHE A 425 1.13 -9.65 -2.78
N GLY A 426 1.64 -10.20 -3.87
CA GLY A 426 3.06 -10.50 -4.00
C GLY A 426 3.86 -9.26 -4.42
N GLU A 427 5.16 -9.44 -4.64
CA GLU A 427 6.04 -8.37 -5.11
C GLU A 427 5.54 -7.77 -6.44
N PRO A 428 5.47 -6.43 -6.56
CA PRO A 428 4.98 -5.79 -7.76
C PRO A 428 5.98 -5.85 -8.91
N THR A 429 5.45 -5.94 -10.13
CA THR A 429 6.18 -5.53 -11.33
C THR A 429 5.99 -4.03 -11.55
N LYS A 430 7.08 -3.26 -11.62
CA LYS A 430 7.04 -1.83 -11.94
C LYS A 430 7.33 -1.63 -13.42
N ILE A 431 6.43 -0.92 -14.09
CA ILE A 431 6.59 -0.40 -15.44
C ILE A 431 6.73 1.12 -15.33
N THR A 432 7.79 1.66 -15.92
CA THR A 432 8.01 3.09 -16.02
C THR A 432 7.98 3.49 -17.49
N ILE A 433 7.09 4.40 -17.84
CA ILE A 433 6.98 4.98 -19.17
C ILE A 433 7.53 6.40 -19.11
N ASN A 434 8.69 6.59 -19.71
CA ASN A 434 9.37 7.88 -19.80
C ASN A 434 8.84 8.70 -20.99
N GLY A 435 8.85 10.03 -20.84
CA GLY A 435 8.63 10.94 -21.96
C GLY A 435 7.18 11.04 -22.45
N THR A 436 6.18 10.75 -21.60
CA THR A 436 4.79 11.00 -22.01
C THR A 436 4.56 12.51 -22.12
N ALA A 437 4.39 13.01 -23.34
CA ALA A 437 4.06 14.40 -23.62
C ALA A 437 2.55 14.53 -23.89
N GLN A 438 1.92 15.58 -23.38
CA GLN A 438 0.50 15.84 -23.53
C GLN A 438 0.30 17.30 -23.96
N PRO A 439 -0.04 17.55 -25.25
CA PRO A 439 -0.44 18.87 -25.72
C PRO A 439 -1.62 19.38 -24.91
N THR A 440 -1.49 20.61 -24.44
CA THR A 440 -2.49 21.33 -23.65
C THR A 440 -3.10 22.44 -24.49
N VAL A 441 -2.26 23.17 -25.24
CA VAL A 441 -2.66 24.20 -26.22
C VAL A 441 -1.73 24.12 -27.42
N VAL A 442 -2.28 24.29 -28.61
CA VAL A 442 -1.55 24.45 -29.87
C VAL A 442 -1.96 25.79 -30.47
N ALA A 443 -1.05 26.74 -30.57
CA ALA A 443 -1.26 27.96 -31.34
C ALA A 443 -0.65 27.77 -32.72
N ALA A 444 -1.50 27.61 -33.73
CA ALA A 444 -1.04 27.45 -35.10
C ALA A 444 -0.51 28.77 -35.66
N ALA A 445 0.63 28.73 -36.33
CA ALA A 445 1.15 29.87 -37.06
C ALA A 445 0.22 30.19 -38.25
N PRO A 446 0.01 31.48 -38.58
CA PRO A 446 -0.77 31.85 -39.75
C PRO A 446 -0.19 31.24 -41.04
N PRO A 447 -1.01 30.93 -42.07
CA PRO A 447 -0.52 30.41 -43.33
C PRO A 447 0.45 31.39 -44.02
N MET A 448 1.71 31.00 -44.15
CA MET A 448 2.77 31.76 -44.79
C MET A 448 3.18 31.13 -46.12
N HIS A 449 3.57 31.94 -47.11
CA HIS A 449 3.91 31.46 -48.45
C HIS A 449 5.12 32.16 -49.05
N VAL A 450 6.01 31.37 -49.64
CA VAL A 450 7.06 31.80 -50.58
C VAL A 450 6.88 31.02 -51.87
N ASP A 451 6.81 31.70 -53.01
CA ASP A 451 6.56 31.06 -54.31
C ASP A 451 7.66 31.38 -55.33
N PHE A 452 7.75 30.59 -56.40
CA PHE A 452 8.57 30.88 -57.57
C PHE A 452 7.68 31.30 -58.74
N MET A 453 7.36 32.59 -58.79
CA MET A 453 6.45 33.15 -59.80
C MET A 453 7.01 34.43 -60.41
N ALA A 454 6.50 34.79 -61.59
CA ALA A 454 6.84 36.06 -62.21
C ALA A 454 6.00 37.16 -61.57
N PRO A 455 6.61 38.19 -60.93
CA PRO A 455 5.87 39.34 -60.45
C PRO A 455 5.17 40.05 -61.60
N ILE A 456 4.16 40.83 -61.27
CA ILE A 456 3.40 41.53 -62.30
C ILE A 456 4.27 42.55 -63.02
N GLY A 457 4.25 42.45 -64.35
CA GLY A 457 5.09 43.24 -65.24
C GLY A 457 6.45 42.61 -65.57
N GLU A 458 6.82 41.52 -64.91
CA GLU A 458 8.06 40.77 -65.20
C GLU A 458 7.75 39.48 -65.98
N LYS A 459 8.67 39.07 -66.86
CA LYS A 459 8.53 37.83 -67.65
C LYS A 459 9.29 36.64 -67.06
N GLN A 460 10.20 36.89 -66.11
CA GLN A 460 10.99 35.86 -65.47
C GLN A 460 10.41 35.56 -64.09
N ALA A 461 10.20 34.27 -63.81
CA ALA A 461 9.86 33.84 -62.47
C ALA A 461 11.06 34.02 -61.54
N LYS A 462 10.78 34.48 -60.32
CA LYS A 462 11.76 34.60 -59.25
C LYS A 462 11.13 34.14 -57.95
N VAL A 463 11.97 33.81 -56.98
CA VAL A 463 11.50 33.53 -55.63
C VAL A 463 10.91 34.82 -55.08
N LEU A 464 9.61 34.82 -54.80
CA LEU A 464 8.84 35.93 -54.27
C LEU A 464 8.26 35.54 -52.92
N ASN A 465 8.60 36.33 -51.89
CA ASN A 465 7.96 36.21 -50.60
C ASN A 465 6.60 36.92 -50.66
N VAL A 466 5.51 36.15 -50.62
CA VAL A 466 4.15 36.69 -50.71
C VAL A 466 3.63 37.06 -49.32
N SER A 467 3.78 36.14 -48.36
CA SER A 467 3.22 36.32 -47.00
C SER A 467 4.08 35.80 -45.84
N ALA A 468 5.29 35.29 -46.09
CA ALA A 468 6.18 34.78 -45.04
C ALA A 468 6.90 35.91 -44.28
N ILE A 469 6.26 36.44 -43.23
CA ILE A 469 6.79 37.52 -42.37
C ILE A 469 6.75 37.05 -40.90
N PRO A 470 7.67 36.15 -40.47
CA PRO A 470 7.54 35.43 -39.20
C PRO A 470 7.45 36.33 -37.96
N ASN A 471 8.13 37.48 -37.99
CA ASN A 471 8.21 38.39 -36.84
C ASN A 471 7.01 39.33 -36.70
N ASN A 472 6.22 39.52 -37.78
CA ASN A 472 5.12 40.49 -37.79
C ASN A 472 3.80 39.93 -38.36
N PHE A 473 3.75 38.66 -38.77
CA PHE A 473 2.50 37.96 -39.10
C PHE A 473 2.40 36.72 -38.21
N TYR A 474 1.68 36.83 -37.10
CA TYR A 474 1.65 35.81 -36.06
C TYR A 474 0.29 35.65 -35.41
N THR A 475 0.08 34.50 -34.80
CA THR A 475 -1.04 34.22 -33.89
C THR A 475 -0.57 34.48 -32.47
N SER A 476 -1.38 35.16 -31.67
CA SER A 476 -1.20 35.31 -30.23
C SER A 476 -2.34 34.64 -29.47
N TYR A 477 -2.04 34.09 -28.31
CA TYR A 477 -3.03 33.51 -27.41
C TYR A 477 -2.86 34.13 -26.02
N GLU A 478 -3.95 34.67 -25.47
CA GLU A 478 -3.97 35.32 -24.15
C GLU A 478 -5.12 34.80 -23.27
N THR A 479 -4.86 34.65 -21.98
CA THR A 479 -5.87 34.27 -20.97
C THR A 479 -6.41 35.49 -20.21
N GLU A 480 -7.72 35.54 -19.96
CA GLU A 480 -8.44 36.73 -19.42
C GLU A 480 -8.17 37.00 -17.92
N GLU A 481 -7.93 35.96 -17.10
CA GLU A 481 -7.83 36.08 -15.65
C GLU A 481 -6.46 35.68 -15.08
N LYS A 482 -5.92 36.50 -14.15
CA LYS A 482 -4.59 36.29 -13.53
C LYS A 482 -4.58 35.62 -12.15
N LYS A 483 -5.73 35.27 -11.54
CA LYS A 483 -5.75 34.86 -10.10
C LYS A 483 -6.75 33.79 -9.62
N SER A 484 -7.87 33.45 -10.28
CA SER A 484 -8.83 32.48 -9.71
C SER A 484 -9.43 31.43 -10.66
N ASN A 485 -9.50 31.68 -11.98
CA ASN A 485 -9.89 30.68 -12.98
C ASN A 485 -8.74 30.37 -13.97
N GLN A 486 -7.55 30.13 -13.45
CA GLN A 486 -6.37 29.85 -14.29
C GLN A 486 -6.47 28.46 -14.93
N SER A 487 -5.95 28.31 -16.16
CA SER A 487 -5.79 26.99 -16.80
C SER A 487 -4.97 26.08 -15.90
N SER A 488 -5.45 24.86 -15.64
CA SER A 488 -4.81 23.88 -14.78
C SER A 488 -4.81 22.49 -15.38
N THR A 489 -3.69 21.79 -15.29
CA THR A 489 -3.63 20.34 -15.56
C THR A 489 -3.59 19.60 -14.24
N THR A 490 -4.60 18.76 -14.02
CA THR A 490 -4.74 17.89 -12.85
C THR A 490 -4.31 16.48 -13.23
N HIS A 491 -3.25 15.96 -12.61
CA HIS A 491 -2.83 14.58 -12.82
C HIS A 491 -3.49 13.64 -11.81
N THR A 492 -3.90 12.46 -12.26
CA THR A 492 -4.67 11.51 -11.43
C THR A 492 -3.94 10.19 -11.21
N THR A 493 -4.20 9.56 -10.06
CA THR A 493 -3.81 8.17 -9.81
C THR A 493 -5.01 7.26 -10.04
N SER A 494 -4.79 6.06 -10.57
CA SER A 494 -5.85 5.10 -10.85
C SER A 494 -5.44 3.67 -10.51
N TRP A 495 -6.40 2.77 -10.50
CA TRP A 495 -6.14 1.35 -10.30
C TRP A 495 -7.17 0.48 -11.02
N SER A 496 -6.78 -0.75 -11.37
CA SER A 496 -7.62 -1.72 -12.07
C SER A 496 -7.24 -3.16 -11.71
N PHE A 497 -8.11 -4.12 -12.07
CA PHE A 497 -7.77 -5.54 -12.04
C PHE A 497 -7.37 -6.02 -13.45
N GLY A 498 -6.50 -7.03 -13.52
CA GLY A 498 -6.14 -7.66 -14.79
C GLY A 498 -5.73 -9.12 -14.68
N ALA A 499 -5.64 -9.77 -15.82
CA ALA A 499 -5.26 -11.17 -15.98
C ALA A 499 -3.82 -11.27 -16.50
N LYS A 500 -2.93 -11.96 -15.79
CA LYS A 500 -1.53 -12.14 -16.23
C LYS A 500 -1.44 -13.22 -17.31
N GLU A 501 -1.60 -12.85 -18.58
CA GLU A 501 -1.78 -13.79 -19.71
C GLU A 501 -0.48 -14.44 -20.20
N LYS A 502 0.70 -13.81 -20.04
CA LYS A 502 2.00 -14.40 -20.42
C LYS A 502 3.10 -14.17 -19.40
N ILE A 503 3.95 -15.19 -19.24
CA ILE A 503 5.21 -15.18 -18.48
C ILE A 503 6.29 -15.78 -19.38
N GLY A 504 7.36 -15.04 -19.66
CA GLY A 504 8.44 -15.47 -20.56
C GLY A 504 9.16 -14.28 -21.19
N ALA A 505 9.61 -14.42 -22.43
CA ALA A 505 10.32 -13.36 -23.19
C ALA A 505 9.49 -12.07 -23.38
N SER A 506 8.15 -12.16 -23.30
CA SER A 506 7.22 -11.03 -23.37
C SER A 506 6.20 -11.04 -22.21
N PHE A 507 6.09 -9.96 -21.45
CA PHE A 507 5.08 -9.79 -20.37
C PHE A 507 3.78 -9.13 -20.91
N GLN A 508 2.61 -9.67 -20.55
CA GLN A 508 1.28 -9.19 -21.01
C GLN A 508 0.24 -9.22 -19.87
N VAL A 509 -0.56 -8.15 -19.76
CA VAL A 509 -1.71 -8.07 -18.84
C VAL A 509 -3.02 -7.87 -19.59
N GLY A 510 -3.84 -8.90 -19.63
CA GLY A 510 -5.16 -8.89 -20.25
C GLY A 510 -6.24 -8.24 -19.38
N SER A 511 -7.32 -7.82 -20.02
CA SER A 511 -8.52 -7.29 -19.36
C SER A 511 -9.40 -8.40 -18.80
N LEU A 512 -10.34 -8.00 -17.95
CA LEU A 512 -11.32 -8.87 -17.31
C LEU A 512 -12.72 -8.48 -17.80
N LYS A 513 -13.59 -9.47 -18.04
CA LYS A 513 -15.00 -9.16 -18.26
C LYS A 513 -15.58 -8.60 -16.96
N SER A 514 -16.29 -7.47 -17.05
CA SER A 514 -16.90 -6.76 -15.91
C SER A 514 -17.82 -7.64 -15.03
N SER A 515 -18.35 -8.74 -15.58
CA SER A 515 -19.18 -9.72 -14.87
C SER A 515 -18.41 -10.84 -14.16
N GLY A 516 -17.14 -11.09 -14.51
CA GLY A 516 -16.39 -12.30 -14.13
C GLY A 516 -15.53 -12.20 -12.87
N VAL A 517 -15.32 -10.99 -12.35
CA VAL A 517 -14.57 -10.75 -11.10
C VAL A 517 -15.55 -10.56 -9.94
N LYS A 518 -16.59 -11.38 -9.86
CA LYS A 518 -17.49 -11.40 -8.70
C LYS A 518 -16.89 -12.26 -7.59
N PHE A 519 -15.72 -11.86 -7.10
CA PHE A 519 -15.23 -12.37 -5.84
C PHE A 519 -16.01 -11.65 -4.73
N SER A 520 -16.92 -12.39 -4.08
CA SER A 520 -17.70 -11.99 -2.90
C SER A 520 -16.95 -11.04 -1.96
N ASP A 521 -17.65 -10.04 -1.42
CA ASP A 521 -17.25 -9.01 -0.42
C ASP A 521 -15.95 -8.21 -0.69
N THR A 522 -14.88 -8.84 -1.16
CA THR A 522 -13.58 -8.25 -1.49
C THR A 522 -13.67 -7.35 -2.71
N PHE A 523 -14.45 -7.75 -3.74
CA PHE A 523 -14.71 -6.89 -4.89
C PHE A 523 -15.54 -5.67 -4.49
N THR A 524 -16.53 -5.85 -3.61
CA THR A 524 -17.30 -4.73 -3.03
C THR A 524 -16.41 -3.81 -2.20
N ALA A 525 -15.48 -4.36 -1.41
CA ALA A 525 -14.52 -3.59 -0.64
C ALA A 525 -13.53 -2.83 -1.54
N ALA A 526 -13.08 -3.45 -2.63
CA ALA A 526 -12.24 -2.80 -3.63
C ALA A 526 -13.02 -1.69 -4.35
N GLN A 527 -14.28 -1.89 -4.73
CA GLN A 527 -15.13 -0.84 -5.29
C GLN A 527 -15.40 0.32 -4.32
N ALA A 528 -15.63 0.02 -3.04
CA ALA A 528 -15.77 1.05 -2.01
C ALA A 528 -14.46 1.84 -1.84
N LEU A 529 -13.31 1.16 -1.92
CA LEU A 529 -12.00 1.79 -1.94
C LEU A 529 -11.81 2.67 -3.19
N LYS A 530 -12.34 2.25 -4.35
CA LYS A 530 -12.36 3.07 -5.59
C LYS A 530 -12.99 4.42 -5.33
N GLY A 531 -14.23 4.42 -4.82
CA GLY A 531 -14.96 5.65 -4.54
C GLY A 531 -14.24 6.55 -3.54
N SER A 532 -13.71 5.98 -2.45
CA SER A 532 -13.08 6.77 -1.38
C SER A 532 -11.71 7.34 -1.78
N ILE A 533 -10.83 6.53 -2.40
CA ILE A 533 -9.49 6.95 -2.81
C ILE A 533 -9.54 7.90 -4.00
N GLU A 534 -10.35 7.63 -5.03
CA GLU A 534 -10.44 8.54 -6.19
C GLU A 534 -10.99 9.91 -5.78
N ASN A 535 -11.94 9.97 -4.85
CA ASN A 535 -12.50 11.22 -4.34
C ASN A 535 -11.54 11.99 -3.41
N THR A 536 -10.70 11.31 -2.64
CA THR A 536 -9.86 11.94 -1.60
C THR A 536 -8.40 12.15 -2.04
N HIS A 537 -7.87 11.25 -2.86
CA HIS A 537 -6.47 11.19 -3.27
C HIS A 537 -6.29 11.07 -4.79
N GLY A 538 -7.37 11.05 -5.58
CA GLY A 538 -7.30 10.91 -7.03
C GLY A 538 -6.69 12.10 -7.76
N THR A 539 -6.29 13.17 -7.05
CA THR A 539 -5.65 14.36 -7.61
C THR A 539 -4.25 14.52 -7.01
N TYR A 540 -3.20 14.32 -7.81
CA TYR A 540 -1.81 14.30 -7.33
C TYR A 540 -1.10 15.65 -7.49
N ALA A 541 -1.39 16.39 -8.57
CA ALA A 541 -0.83 17.72 -8.80
C ALA A 541 -1.75 18.54 -9.72
N SER A 542 -2.05 19.78 -9.32
CA SER A 542 -2.68 20.80 -10.17
C SER A 542 -1.70 21.95 -10.34
N LYS A 543 -1.40 22.33 -11.59
CA LYS A 543 -0.51 23.46 -11.89
C LYS A 543 -1.24 24.49 -12.74
N GLY A 544 -1.41 25.69 -12.19
CA GLY A 544 -1.88 26.86 -12.92
C GLY A 544 -0.81 27.36 -13.89
N PHE A 545 -1.19 27.74 -15.11
CA PHE A 545 -0.30 28.43 -16.05
C PHE A 545 -0.99 29.61 -16.75
N ASP A 546 -0.23 30.68 -17.00
CA ASP A 546 -0.63 31.82 -17.81
C ASP A 546 -0.01 31.67 -19.20
N ILE A 547 -0.81 31.84 -20.26
CA ILE A 547 -0.28 31.84 -21.64
C ILE A 547 -0.36 33.27 -22.18
N SER A 548 0.79 33.79 -22.60
CA SER A 548 0.94 34.96 -23.47
C SER A 548 2.20 34.74 -24.31
N GLN A 549 2.02 34.34 -25.55
CA GLN A 549 3.12 34.12 -26.51
C GLN A 549 2.61 34.27 -27.93
N GLU A 550 3.52 34.64 -28.82
CA GLU A 550 3.29 34.83 -30.25
C GLU A 550 3.93 33.66 -31.01
N THR A 551 3.27 33.17 -32.06
CA THR A 551 3.87 32.19 -32.97
C THR A 551 4.94 32.87 -33.82
N GLU A 552 6.00 32.16 -34.18
CA GLU A 552 6.99 32.64 -35.15
C GLU A 552 6.71 31.99 -36.52
N PHE A 553 7.72 31.36 -37.13
CA PHE A 553 7.58 30.64 -38.40
C PHE A 553 6.91 29.26 -38.26
N SER A 554 6.75 28.77 -37.02
CA SER A 554 6.12 27.48 -36.71
C SER A 554 5.04 27.64 -35.66
N ASP A 555 4.23 26.60 -35.49
CA ASP A 555 3.25 26.55 -34.40
C ASP A 555 3.95 26.62 -33.04
N GLN A 556 3.21 27.04 -32.02
CA GLN A 556 3.66 27.07 -30.64
C GLN A 556 2.89 26.02 -29.83
N LEU A 557 3.63 25.18 -29.09
CA LEU A 557 3.08 24.09 -28.31
C LEU A 557 3.24 24.36 -26.82
N TRP A 558 2.14 24.20 -26.08
CA TRP A 558 2.17 24.05 -24.63
C TRP A 558 1.81 22.62 -24.30
N PHE A 559 2.70 21.94 -23.57
CA PHE A 559 2.47 20.55 -23.21
C PHE A 559 3.03 20.24 -21.82
N SER A 560 2.41 19.26 -21.15
CA SER A 560 3.00 18.65 -19.96
C SER A 560 3.79 17.40 -20.38
N GLN A 561 4.97 17.24 -19.79
CA GLN A 561 5.70 15.97 -19.81
C GLN A 561 5.60 15.34 -18.43
N SER A 562 5.39 14.04 -18.41
CA SER A 562 5.44 13.27 -17.18
C SER A 562 6.06 11.91 -17.40
N ARG A 563 6.60 11.34 -16.34
CA ARG A 563 6.94 9.93 -16.28
C ARG A 563 5.77 9.20 -15.64
N PHE A 564 5.25 8.18 -16.32
CA PHE A 564 4.09 7.44 -15.83
C PHE A 564 4.54 6.10 -15.26
N ASN A 565 4.14 5.79 -14.03
CA ASN A 565 4.49 4.54 -13.37
C ASN A 565 3.24 3.67 -13.20
N ILE A 566 3.40 2.37 -13.50
CA ILE A 566 2.39 1.35 -13.26
C ILE A 566 3.02 0.28 -12.37
N TYR A 567 2.38 -0.03 -11.26
CA TYR A 567 2.74 -1.09 -10.33
C TYR A 567 1.72 -2.22 -10.44
N ILE A 568 2.17 -3.41 -10.79
CA ILE A 568 1.33 -4.57 -11.07
C ILE A 568 1.61 -5.63 -10.02
N TYR A 569 0.69 -5.76 -9.07
CA TYR A 569 0.80 -6.71 -7.97
C TYR A 569 0.07 -8.00 -8.32
N PRO A 570 0.73 -9.17 -8.28
CA PRO A 570 0.03 -10.45 -8.35
C PRO A 570 -0.81 -10.66 -7.10
N VAL A 571 -2.04 -11.14 -7.26
CA VAL A 571 -2.89 -11.54 -6.13
C VAL A 571 -2.62 -13.01 -5.82
N ILE A 572 -1.99 -13.27 -4.68
CA ILE A 572 -1.53 -14.61 -4.33
C ILE A 572 -2.72 -15.56 -4.13
N GLY A 573 -2.59 -16.77 -4.69
CA GLY A 573 -3.61 -17.83 -4.59
C GLY A 573 -4.87 -17.58 -5.42
N GLN A 574 -4.94 -16.49 -6.19
CA GLN A 574 -6.12 -16.13 -6.97
C GLN A 574 -5.84 -16.25 -8.47
N THR A 575 -6.77 -16.91 -9.16
CA THR A 575 -6.75 -17.01 -10.62
C THR A 575 -8.07 -16.55 -11.19
N VAL A 576 -8.02 -16.10 -12.43
CA VAL A 576 -9.15 -15.47 -13.11
C VAL A 576 -9.17 -15.87 -14.57
N CYS A 577 -10.36 -15.84 -15.17
CA CYS A 577 -10.54 -16.07 -16.59
C CYS A 577 -10.24 -14.79 -17.37
N PRO A 578 -9.27 -14.82 -18.31
CA PRO A 578 -9.03 -13.68 -19.18
C PRO A 578 -10.27 -13.39 -20.05
N ALA A 579 -10.54 -12.11 -20.34
CA ALA A 579 -11.77 -11.70 -21.01
C ALA A 579 -12.06 -12.43 -22.34
N LYS A 580 -11.02 -12.76 -23.11
CA LYS A 580 -11.12 -13.48 -24.39
C LYS A 580 -11.51 -14.95 -24.27
N LYS A 581 -11.25 -15.57 -23.10
CA LYS A 581 -11.55 -16.99 -22.83
C LYS A 581 -12.75 -17.18 -21.91
N ALA A 582 -13.21 -16.10 -21.27
CA ALA A 582 -14.35 -16.11 -20.38
C ALA A 582 -15.68 -16.20 -21.17
N ASP A 583 -16.62 -17.00 -20.67
CA ASP A 583 -18.01 -17.03 -21.14
C ASP A 583 -18.77 -15.74 -20.76
N GLU A 584 -20.09 -15.70 -20.99
CA GLU A 584 -20.94 -14.53 -20.65
C GLU A 584 -21.03 -14.28 -19.13
N ASN A 585 -20.86 -15.34 -18.34
CA ASN A 585 -20.86 -15.30 -16.88
C ASN A 585 -19.47 -15.06 -16.29
N GLY A 586 -18.44 -14.93 -17.13
CA GLY A 586 -17.07 -14.70 -16.70
C GLY A 586 -16.26 -15.96 -16.36
N ASN A 587 -16.78 -17.16 -16.66
CA ASN A 587 -16.13 -18.43 -16.34
C ASN A 587 -15.37 -19.01 -17.54
N CYS A 588 -14.42 -19.90 -17.28
CA CYS A 588 -13.61 -20.60 -18.27
C CYS A 588 -13.12 -21.93 -17.65
N ALA A 589 -12.53 -22.81 -18.46
CA ALA A 589 -11.93 -24.04 -17.96
C ALA A 589 -10.78 -23.74 -16.98
N ASP A 590 -10.54 -24.60 -15.99
CA ASP A 590 -9.46 -24.40 -15.00
C ASP A 590 -8.07 -24.28 -15.65
N SER A 591 -7.86 -24.95 -16.77
CA SER A 591 -6.63 -24.86 -17.59
C SER A 591 -6.44 -23.51 -18.27
N ASP A 592 -7.51 -22.72 -18.41
CA ASP A 592 -7.51 -21.40 -19.05
C ASP A 592 -7.40 -20.25 -18.05
N LYS A 593 -7.52 -20.55 -16.75
CA LYS A 593 -7.35 -19.57 -15.68
C LYS A 593 -5.90 -19.13 -15.59
N VAL A 594 -5.70 -17.83 -15.39
CA VAL A 594 -4.37 -17.23 -15.22
C VAL A 594 -4.31 -16.44 -13.91
N PRO A 595 -3.12 -16.12 -13.38
CA PRO A 595 -3.01 -15.35 -12.14
C PRO A 595 -3.72 -13.99 -12.23
N LEU A 596 -4.46 -13.65 -11.17
CA LEU A 596 -5.09 -12.34 -11.01
C LEU A 596 -4.02 -11.30 -10.62
N THR A 597 -4.18 -10.08 -11.12
CA THR A 597 -3.33 -8.93 -10.75
C THR A 597 -4.20 -7.74 -10.37
N ILE A 598 -3.68 -6.90 -9.47
CA ILE A 598 -4.18 -5.55 -9.23
C ILE A 598 -3.10 -4.56 -9.68
N GLN A 599 -3.51 -3.49 -10.33
CA GLN A 599 -2.62 -2.52 -10.95
C GLN A 599 -2.89 -1.16 -10.33
N PHE A 600 -1.85 -0.43 -9.96
CA PHE A 600 -1.92 0.95 -9.53
C PHE A 600 -1.07 1.80 -10.46
N SER A 601 -1.54 2.97 -10.85
CA SER A 601 -0.78 3.87 -11.71
C SER A 601 -0.86 5.31 -11.26
N GLY A 602 0.18 6.05 -11.62
CA GLY A 602 0.25 7.48 -11.38
C GLY A 602 1.47 8.10 -12.06
N PRO A 603 1.36 9.36 -12.51
CA PRO A 603 2.50 10.11 -13.01
C PRO A 603 3.38 10.62 -11.86
N ASP A 604 4.68 10.66 -12.11
CA ASP A 604 5.65 11.42 -11.33
C ASP A 604 6.51 12.31 -12.27
N ILE A 605 7.26 13.25 -11.67
CA ILE A 605 8.11 14.22 -12.41
C ILE A 605 7.32 14.93 -13.52
N ILE A 606 6.40 15.82 -13.12
CA ILE A 606 5.58 16.59 -14.05
C ILE A 606 6.30 17.91 -14.37
N SER A 607 6.63 18.12 -15.64
CA SER A 607 7.13 19.40 -16.16
C SER A 607 6.16 19.97 -17.18
N SER A 608 5.99 21.29 -17.18
CA SER A 608 5.21 21.99 -18.21
C SER A 608 6.17 22.82 -19.03
N THR A 609 6.08 22.70 -20.35
CA THR A 609 7.02 23.33 -21.27
C THR A 609 6.23 24.05 -22.38
N THR A 610 6.78 25.18 -22.83
CA THR A 610 6.35 25.87 -24.06
C THR A 610 7.50 25.89 -25.05
N MET A 611 7.28 25.42 -26.28
CA MET A 611 8.30 25.35 -27.32
C MET A 611 7.69 25.51 -28.71
N ALA A 612 8.51 25.99 -29.64
CA ALA A 612 8.18 25.99 -31.07
C ALA A 612 8.03 24.54 -31.56
N ALA A 613 7.00 24.29 -32.37
CA ALA A 613 6.65 22.95 -32.86
C ALA A 613 7.74 22.31 -33.74
N ASN A 614 8.51 23.12 -34.47
CA ASN A 614 9.55 22.63 -35.39
C ASN A 614 10.72 21.89 -34.71
N ILE A 615 10.88 22.02 -33.39
CA ILE A 615 11.91 21.32 -32.61
C ILE A 615 11.33 20.19 -31.74
N VAL A 616 10.04 19.89 -31.89
CA VAL A 616 9.32 18.87 -31.11
C VAL A 616 9.07 17.66 -32.01
N GLU A 617 9.87 16.61 -31.83
CA GLU A 617 9.89 15.44 -32.74
C GLU A 617 8.55 14.68 -32.83
N TRP A 618 7.75 14.71 -31.75
CA TRP A 618 6.48 13.96 -31.67
C TRP A 618 5.28 14.74 -32.23
N TYR A 619 5.43 16.02 -32.56
CA TYR A 619 4.34 16.84 -33.09
C TYR A 619 4.51 17.02 -34.60
N GLN A 620 3.54 16.53 -35.37
CA GLN A 620 3.49 16.77 -36.81
C GLN A 620 2.15 17.44 -37.16
N PRO A 621 2.15 18.75 -37.49
CA PRO A 621 0.94 19.38 -37.98
C PRO A 621 0.55 18.79 -39.35
N PRO A 622 -0.73 18.89 -39.76
CA PRO A 622 -1.17 18.41 -41.06
C PRO A 622 -0.80 19.36 -42.20
N TRP A 623 -0.15 20.49 -41.88
CA TRP A 623 0.35 21.51 -42.79
C TRP A 623 1.88 21.61 -42.72
N GLU A 624 2.48 22.05 -43.81
CA GLU A 624 3.89 22.36 -43.93
C GLU A 624 4.11 23.87 -43.79
N TYR A 625 5.01 24.27 -42.87
CA TYR A 625 5.36 25.66 -42.67
C TYR A 625 5.93 26.30 -43.94
N GLY A 626 5.37 27.44 -44.34
CA GLY A 626 5.78 28.16 -45.56
C GLY A 626 5.16 27.64 -46.86
N ASN A 627 4.29 26.62 -46.81
CA ASN A 627 3.56 26.09 -47.95
C ASN A 627 2.05 26.27 -47.75
N ILE A 628 1.48 27.36 -48.31
CA ILE A 628 0.07 27.70 -48.11
C ILE A 628 -0.91 26.63 -48.60
N PHE A 629 -0.51 25.83 -49.59
CA PHE A 629 -1.38 24.78 -50.16
C PHE A 629 -1.52 23.55 -49.27
N SER A 630 -0.69 23.43 -48.22
CA SER A 630 -0.81 22.38 -47.22
C SER A 630 -1.88 22.69 -46.16
N TYR A 631 -2.26 23.97 -46.00
CA TYR A 631 -3.25 24.37 -45.00
C TYR A 631 -4.67 24.04 -45.48
N PRO A 632 -5.56 23.56 -44.59
CA PRO A 632 -6.96 23.33 -44.94
C PRO A 632 -7.66 24.61 -45.40
N SER A 633 -8.33 24.53 -46.55
CA SER A 633 -9.06 25.65 -47.16
C SER A 633 -10.40 25.95 -46.49
N SER A 634 -10.90 25.04 -45.65
CA SER A 634 -12.17 25.18 -44.94
C SER A 634 -12.19 24.38 -43.65
N TYR A 635 -13.07 24.76 -42.72
CA TYR A 635 -13.33 23.99 -41.50
C TYR A 635 -13.72 22.53 -41.79
N ALA A 636 -14.51 22.26 -42.83
CA ALA A 636 -14.90 20.90 -43.20
C ALA A 636 -13.71 20.04 -43.61
N GLN A 637 -12.72 20.63 -44.30
CA GLN A 637 -11.48 19.93 -44.65
C GLN A 637 -10.62 19.66 -43.41
N LEU A 638 -10.57 20.60 -42.46
CA LEU A 638 -9.90 20.40 -41.19
C LEU A 638 -10.58 19.32 -40.33
N GLN A 639 -11.92 19.26 -40.32
CA GLN A 639 -12.68 18.23 -39.62
C GLN A 639 -12.54 16.84 -40.27
N GLN A 640 -12.23 16.76 -41.57
CA GLN A 640 -11.88 15.47 -42.19
C GLN A 640 -10.52 14.95 -41.71
N ILE A 641 -9.58 15.85 -41.40
CA ILE A 641 -8.26 15.52 -40.86
C ILE A 641 -8.40 15.20 -39.36
N TYR A 642 -9.18 16.00 -38.62
CA TYR A 642 -9.44 15.83 -37.20
C TYR A 642 -10.96 15.76 -36.93
N PRO A 643 -11.57 14.56 -36.95
CA PRO A 643 -13.02 14.39 -36.85
C PRO A 643 -13.65 14.86 -35.53
N ASP A 644 -12.87 14.88 -34.44
CA ASP A 644 -13.36 15.14 -33.08
C ASP A 644 -13.06 16.58 -32.63
N ILE A 645 -12.97 17.51 -33.59
CA ILE A 645 -12.84 18.95 -33.30
C ILE A 645 -14.22 19.62 -33.34
N ASN A 646 -14.43 20.51 -32.39
CA ASN A 646 -15.59 21.38 -32.30
C ASN A 646 -15.14 22.83 -32.40
N LYS A 647 -15.73 23.57 -33.34
CA LYS A 647 -15.48 25.00 -33.53
C LYS A 647 -16.13 25.82 -32.42
N LEU A 648 -15.34 26.69 -31.80
CA LEU A 648 -15.73 27.57 -30.70
C LEU A 648 -15.75 29.06 -31.06
N SER A 649 -15.12 29.44 -32.18
CA SER A 649 -15.06 30.83 -32.66
C SER A 649 -16.15 31.14 -33.68
N THR A 650 -16.49 32.43 -33.80
CA THR A 650 -17.17 32.97 -34.97
C THR A 650 -16.17 33.21 -36.10
N ASP A 651 -16.61 33.03 -37.36
CA ASP A 651 -15.71 33.21 -38.51
C ASP A 651 -15.42 34.68 -38.74
N VAL A 652 -14.14 35.03 -38.71
CA VAL A 652 -13.65 36.34 -39.13
C VAL A 652 -12.62 36.13 -40.22
N THR A 653 -13.04 36.32 -41.47
CA THR A 653 -12.16 36.19 -42.63
C THR A 653 -11.55 37.54 -42.99
N PHE A 654 -10.25 37.55 -43.26
CA PHE A 654 -9.53 38.72 -43.73
C PHE A 654 -8.57 38.35 -44.86
N ALA A 655 -8.20 39.32 -45.69
CA ALA A 655 -7.21 39.12 -46.75
C ALA A 655 -5.81 39.56 -46.29
N THR A 656 -4.75 38.97 -46.86
CA THR A 656 -3.35 39.43 -46.69
C THR A 656 -3.05 40.71 -47.49
N ASP A 657 -3.88 41.75 -47.30
CA ASP A 657 -3.74 43.09 -47.91
C ASP A 657 -2.86 44.08 -47.10
N GLU A 658 -2.75 45.34 -47.54
CA GLU A 658 -1.88 46.38 -46.94
C GLU A 658 -2.36 46.91 -45.57
N ASN A 659 -3.50 46.45 -45.04
CA ASN A 659 -3.97 46.90 -43.74
C ASN A 659 -3.30 46.16 -42.58
N THR A 660 -2.83 46.90 -41.57
CA THR A 660 -2.45 46.36 -40.26
C THR A 660 -3.72 46.14 -39.42
N PHE A 661 -3.90 44.94 -38.87
CA PHE A 661 -5.06 44.65 -38.02
C PHE A 661 -4.74 43.55 -37.00
N ALA A 662 -5.35 43.63 -35.82
CA ALA A 662 -5.34 42.57 -34.81
C ALA A 662 -6.77 42.02 -34.66
N ILE A 663 -7.02 40.79 -35.09
CA ILE A 663 -8.32 40.13 -34.91
C ILE A 663 -8.30 39.37 -33.61
N ASN A 664 -9.16 39.72 -32.65
CA ASN A 664 -9.45 38.88 -31.51
C ASN A 664 -10.74 38.10 -31.78
N THR A 665 -10.63 36.78 -31.87
CA THR A 665 -11.79 35.89 -31.97
C THR A 665 -12.30 35.56 -30.57
N ASN A 666 -13.43 36.16 -30.20
CA ASN A 666 -14.08 35.93 -28.91
C ASN A 666 -15.05 34.72 -28.99
N TRP A 667 -15.37 34.13 -27.85
CA TRP A 667 -16.32 33.01 -27.69
C TRP A 667 -17.71 33.33 -28.27
N ASP A 668 -18.39 32.32 -28.82
CA ASP A 668 -19.84 32.41 -29.07
C ASP A 668 -20.60 32.24 -27.74
N THR A 669 -21.15 33.34 -27.21
CA THR A 669 -21.53 33.53 -25.79
C THR A 669 -22.83 32.85 -25.33
N ASN A 670 -23.32 31.80 -26.00
CA ASN A 670 -24.68 31.28 -25.75
C ASN A 670 -24.80 29.90 -25.06
N THR A 671 -23.73 29.28 -24.56
CA THR A 671 -23.83 28.02 -23.79
C THR A 671 -22.90 27.99 -22.58
N LYS A 672 -23.41 27.60 -21.40
CA LYS A 672 -22.61 27.51 -20.16
C LYS A 672 -21.47 26.48 -20.22
N ASP A 673 -21.52 25.58 -21.19
CA ASP A 673 -20.48 24.58 -21.47
C ASP A 673 -19.33 25.10 -22.34
N SER A 674 -19.41 26.36 -22.82
CA SER A 674 -18.36 26.98 -23.62
C SER A 674 -17.25 27.64 -22.78
N GLU A 675 -17.35 27.72 -21.46
CA GLU A 675 -16.34 28.43 -20.64
C GLU A 675 -15.23 27.53 -20.05
N ARG A 676 -15.34 26.20 -20.18
CA ARG A 676 -14.39 25.22 -19.63
C ARG A 676 -14.26 24.01 -20.55
N SER A 677 -13.03 23.71 -21.00
CA SER A 677 -12.72 22.40 -21.61
C SER A 677 -12.06 21.52 -20.56
N SER A 678 -12.67 20.39 -20.21
CA SER A 678 -12.04 19.35 -19.38
C SER A 678 -11.73 18.14 -20.25
N LEU A 679 -10.45 17.81 -20.41
CA LEU A 679 -10.03 16.64 -21.17
C LEU A 679 -9.75 15.47 -20.22
N ASN A 680 -10.62 14.45 -20.17
CA ASN A 680 -10.36 13.23 -19.41
C ASN A 680 -9.54 12.26 -20.25
N GLN A 681 -8.40 11.82 -19.72
CA GLN A 681 -7.51 10.89 -20.43
C GLN A 681 -7.42 9.55 -19.69
N ASN A 682 -7.70 8.47 -20.43
CA ASN A 682 -7.41 7.10 -20.01
C ASN A 682 -6.17 6.62 -20.76
N TYR A 683 -5.38 5.75 -20.14
CA TYR A 683 -4.26 5.07 -20.76
C TYR A 683 -4.79 3.92 -21.62
N SER A 684 -5.38 4.23 -22.78
CA SER A 684 -5.63 3.23 -23.81
C SER A 684 -4.51 3.27 -24.84
N PHE A 685 -3.89 2.13 -25.11
CA PHE A 685 -2.96 1.93 -26.24
C PHE A 685 -3.66 2.04 -27.61
N GLU A 686 -4.88 2.57 -27.66
CA GLU A 686 -5.61 2.73 -28.91
C GLU A 686 -5.08 3.99 -29.61
N ASN A 687 -4.12 3.73 -30.52
CA ASN A 687 -3.75 4.52 -31.70
C ASN A 687 -2.76 5.69 -31.65
N ASP A 688 -2.28 6.18 -30.50
CA ASP A 688 -1.40 7.37 -30.54
C ASP A 688 0.11 7.11 -30.46
N PHE A 689 0.53 5.88 -30.16
CA PHE A 689 1.95 5.54 -30.19
C PHE A 689 2.27 4.92 -31.56
N SER A 690 2.42 5.77 -32.58
CA SER A 690 2.88 5.35 -33.91
C SER A 690 4.39 5.06 -33.89
N VAL A 691 4.81 4.01 -33.19
CA VAL A 691 6.13 3.43 -33.37
C VAL A 691 5.96 2.17 -34.21
N GLN A 692 6.28 2.29 -35.50
CA GLN A 692 6.54 1.16 -36.39
C GLN A 692 7.82 0.45 -35.94
N ASP A 693 7.80 -0.23 -34.78
CA ASP A 693 8.58 -1.45 -34.54
C ASP A 693 8.16 -2.05 -33.19
N ALA A 694 7.59 -3.26 -33.22
CA ALA A 694 7.08 -3.97 -32.04
C ALA A 694 8.19 -4.70 -31.26
N THR A 695 9.44 -4.23 -31.34
CA THR A 695 10.57 -4.77 -30.61
C THR A 695 11.32 -3.66 -29.88
N GLY A 696 11.27 -3.68 -28.54
CA GLY A 696 12.04 -2.76 -27.69
C GLY A 696 11.64 -1.29 -27.78
N ILE A 697 10.57 -0.91 -27.08
CA ILE A 697 10.19 0.50 -26.93
C ILE A 697 11.29 1.25 -26.17
N LYS A 698 11.96 2.21 -26.84
CA LYS A 698 12.79 3.21 -26.16
C LYS A 698 11.90 4.02 -25.20
N GLY A 699 12.16 3.92 -23.91
CA GLY A 699 11.47 4.69 -22.88
C GLY A 699 10.54 3.89 -21.97
N VAL A 700 10.38 2.58 -22.17
CA VAL A 700 9.70 1.70 -21.21
C VAL A 700 10.75 0.90 -20.44
N ASP A 701 10.90 1.20 -19.15
CA ASP A 701 11.78 0.46 -18.25
C ASP A 701 10.93 -0.49 -17.38
N VAL A 702 11.30 -1.78 -17.38
CA VAL A 702 10.70 -2.80 -16.49
C VAL A 702 11.79 -3.30 -15.55
N THR A 703 11.64 -3.03 -14.26
CA THR A 703 12.74 -3.24 -13.29
C THR A 703 12.90 -4.68 -12.80
N THR A 704 11.88 -5.52 -12.94
CA THR A 704 11.85 -6.87 -12.32
C THR A 704 11.83 -8.04 -13.31
N ILE A 705 11.73 -7.80 -14.62
CA ILE A 705 11.70 -8.86 -15.63
C ILE A 705 12.74 -8.54 -16.72
N SER A 706 13.65 -9.47 -17.00
CA SER A 706 14.67 -9.36 -18.06
C SER A 706 14.10 -9.62 -19.46
N GLY A 707 12.91 -9.14 -19.77
CA GLY A 707 12.16 -9.44 -21.01
C GLY A 707 11.46 -8.21 -21.58
N GLU A 708 10.98 -8.32 -22.81
CA GLU A 708 10.29 -7.24 -23.52
C GLU A 708 8.85 -7.08 -22.97
N PHE A 709 8.38 -5.84 -22.83
CA PHE A 709 6.98 -5.59 -22.47
C PHE A 709 6.14 -5.48 -23.75
N ASP A 710 5.13 -6.34 -23.90
CA ASP A 710 4.21 -6.21 -25.03
C ASP A 710 3.06 -5.27 -24.67
N THR A 711 3.25 -4.02 -25.05
CA THR A 711 2.28 -2.93 -24.93
C THR A 711 1.02 -3.17 -25.76
N SER A 712 1.13 -3.78 -26.93
CA SER A 712 0.01 -4.01 -27.85
C SER A 712 -0.96 -5.10 -27.38
N GLY A 713 -0.49 -6.02 -26.51
CA GLY A 713 -1.30 -7.08 -25.91
C GLY A 713 -1.92 -6.73 -24.56
N SER A 714 -1.53 -5.62 -23.93
CA SER A 714 -1.84 -5.32 -22.53
C SER A 714 -3.07 -4.40 -22.35
N PHE A 715 -4.25 -4.93 -22.67
CA PHE A 715 -5.53 -4.21 -22.59
C PHE A 715 -6.05 -3.97 -21.16
N GLY A 716 -5.38 -4.52 -20.13
CA GLY A 716 -5.74 -4.30 -18.72
C GLY A 716 -5.52 -2.87 -18.21
N PHE A 717 -4.82 -2.02 -18.99
CA PHE A 717 -4.50 -0.63 -18.62
C PHE A 717 -5.52 0.40 -19.11
N ASN A 718 -6.47 0.02 -19.97
CA ASN A 718 -7.47 0.94 -20.54
C ASN A 718 -8.33 1.64 -19.48
N ASP A 719 -8.41 1.09 -18.26
CA ASP A 719 -9.14 1.63 -17.13
C ASP A 719 -8.29 2.55 -16.23
N LEU A 720 -7.02 2.81 -16.58
CA LEU A 720 -6.11 3.65 -15.81
C LEU A 720 -6.17 5.11 -16.31
N ASN A 721 -6.55 6.05 -15.44
CA ASN A 721 -6.65 7.47 -15.75
C ASN A 721 -5.28 8.18 -15.64
N LYS A 722 -5.05 9.19 -16.48
CA LYS A 722 -3.76 9.91 -16.57
C LYS A 722 -3.86 11.36 -16.07
N SER A 723 -4.81 12.13 -16.58
CA SER A 723 -4.97 13.55 -16.22
C SER A 723 -6.31 14.13 -16.69
N THR A 724 -6.71 15.24 -16.05
CA THR A 724 -7.76 16.17 -16.49
C THR A 724 -7.15 17.55 -16.66
N THR A 725 -7.13 18.08 -17.90
CA THR A 725 -6.75 19.48 -18.16
C THR A 725 -8.02 20.33 -18.19
N THR A 726 -8.08 21.35 -17.35
CA THR A 726 -9.10 22.42 -17.39
C THR A 726 -8.45 23.69 -17.92
N LEU A 727 -8.91 24.22 -19.06
CA LEU A 727 -8.49 25.56 -19.50
C LEU A 727 -9.32 26.64 -18.79
N GLY A 728 -8.66 27.72 -18.38
CA GLY A 728 -9.28 28.91 -17.82
C GLY A 728 -10.04 29.71 -18.87
N LYS A 729 -10.80 30.72 -18.46
CA LYS A 729 -11.47 31.63 -19.41
C LYS A 729 -10.41 32.28 -20.33
N SER A 730 -10.45 31.94 -21.61
CA SER A 730 -9.56 32.50 -22.64
C SER A 730 -10.07 33.86 -23.09
N ALA A 731 -9.16 34.81 -23.33
CA ALA A 731 -9.47 36.11 -23.93
C ALA A 731 -9.70 36.03 -25.46
N GLY A 732 -9.55 34.84 -26.05
CA GLY A 732 -9.62 34.59 -27.48
C GLY A 732 -8.25 34.36 -28.14
N ILE A 733 -8.27 34.08 -29.44
CA ILE A 733 -7.06 34.02 -30.29
C ILE A 733 -6.93 35.36 -31.01
N GLY A 734 -5.76 35.99 -30.88
CA GLY A 734 -5.33 37.16 -31.63
C GLY A 734 -4.60 36.75 -32.90
N VAL A 735 -4.85 37.41 -34.03
CA VAL A 735 -3.97 37.32 -35.23
C VAL A 735 -3.46 38.71 -35.56
N HIS A 736 -2.14 38.91 -35.51
CA HIS A 736 -1.50 40.16 -35.88
C HIS A 736 -1.09 40.13 -37.35
N LYS A 737 -1.58 41.09 -38.12
CA LYS A 737 -1.29 41.26 -39.54
C LYS A 737 -0.39 42.50 -39.75
N PRO A 738 0.75 42.39 -40.46
CA PRO A 738 1.75 43.47 -40.52
C PRO A 738 1.38 44.65 -41.42
N GLY A 739 0.40 44.51 -42.32
CA GLY A 739 0.06 45.53 -43.33
C GLY A 739 1.12 45.73 -44.42
N THR A 740 2.18 44.94 -44.44
CA THR A 740 3.32 45.09 -45.37
C THR A 740 3.56 43.82 -46.20
N PHE A 741 2.50 43.20 -46.73
CA PHE A 741 2.64 42.06 -47.65
C PHE A 741 3.08 42.51 -49.03
N LEU A 742 3.96 41.74 -49.67
CA LEU A 742 4.54 42.09 -50.95
C LEU A 742 3.50 41.91 -52.06
N ASP A 743 3.24 42.98 -52.82
CA ASP A 743 2.34 42.97 -53.98
C ASP A 743 0.92 42.45 -53.67
N SER A 744 0.41 42.80 -52.49
CA SER A 744 -0.90 42.38 -52.00
C SER A 744 -2.13 42.74 -52.86
N PRO A 745 -2.13 43.81 -53.70
CA PRO A 745 -3.22 44.05 -54.66
C PRO A 745 -3.40 42.91 -55.66
N ASN A 746 -2.36 42.11 -55.86
CA ASN A 746 -2.29 41.11 -56.90
C ASN A 746 -2.15 39.67 -56.37
N TYR A 747 -1.52 39.49 -55.22
CA TYR A 747 -1.27 38.20 -54.59
C TYR A 747 -1.72 38.20 -53.14
N ASN A 748 -3.03 38.28 -52.90
CA ASN A 748 -3.63 38.12 -51.58
C ASN A 748 -4.38 36.80 -51.42
N TYR A 749 -4.44 36.32 -50.18
CA TYR A 749 -5.21 35.15 -49.79
C TYR A 749 -6.12 35.50 -48.63
N SER A 750 -7.27 34.84 -48.57
CA SER A 750 -8.19 34.93 -47.44
C SER A 750 -7.77 33.96 -46.34
N VAL A 751 -7.69 34.46 -45.11
CA VAL A 751 -7.36 33.70 -43.90
C VAL A 751 -8.54 33.78 -42.94
N THR A 752 -8.93 32.63 -42.39
CA THR A 752 -9.96 32.52 -41.36
C THR A 752 -9.37 31.75 -40.17
N PRO A 753 -9.14 32.39 -39.01
CA PRO A 753 -8.68 31.70 -37.82
C PRO A 753 -9.84 30.96 -37.15
N TYR A 754 -9.57 29.74 -36.70
CA TYR A 754 -10.52 28.92 -35.95
C TYR A 754 -9.99 28.67 -34.54
N HIS A 755 -10.85 28.87 -33.53
CA HIS A 755 -10.62 28.34 -32.19
C HIS A 755 -11.36 27.01 -32.07
N LEU A 756 -10.64 25.96 -31.68
CA LEU A 756 -11.12 24.58 -31.73
C LEU A 756 -10.93 23.90 -30.38
N ARG A 757 -11.87 23.04 -30.00
CA ARG A 757 -11.77 22.11 -28.88
C ARG A 757 -11.81 20.69 -29.39
N SER A 758 -11.03 19.80 -28.80
CA SER A 758 -11.21 18.35 -28.97
C SER A 758 -11.75 17.73 -27.69
N ASP A 759 -12.71 16.81 -27.85
CA ASP A 759 -13.37 16.11 -26.73
C ASP A 759 -12.72 14.74 -26.43
N GLU A 760 -11.79 14.28 -27.28
CA GLU A 760 -11.06 13.01 -27.13
C GLU A 760 -9.55 13.23 -27.21
N THR A 761 -8.77 12.34 -26.58
CA THR A 761 -7.33 12.27 -26.81
C THR A 761 -7.03 11.56 -28.11
N GLY A 762 -6.18 12.19 -28.93
CA GLY A 762 -5.37 11.40 -29.87
C GLY A 762 -5.46 11.75 -31.33
N ARG A 763 -5.71 13.01 -31.69
CA ARG A 763 -5.70 13.36 -33.11
C ARG A 763 -4.78 14.48 -33.54
N PHE A 764 -4.11 15.23 -32.67
CA PHE A 764 -3.05 16.14 -33.12
C PHE A 764 -1.70 15.39 -33.25
N GLY A 765 -1.71 14.32 -34.04
CA GLY A 765 -0.54 13.51 -34.38
C GLY A 765 -0.20 13.62 -35.85
#